data_AF-A0A439DDU3-F1
#
_entry.id   AF-A0A439DDU3-F1
#
_cell.length_a   1.000
_cell.length_b   1.000
_cell.length_c   1.000
_cell.angle_alpha   90.00
_cell.angle_beta   90.00
_cell.angle_gamma   90.00
#
_symmetry.space_group_name_H-M   'P 1'
#
loop_
_entity.id
_entity.type
_entity.pdbx_description
1 polymer ?
#
loop_
_entity_poly.entity_id
_entity_poly.type
_entity_poly.pdbx_seq_one_letter_code
_entity_poly.pdbx_strand_id
1 'polypeptide(L)'
;MMLTRALAASLLPSYAIAVTGLHDAAQRDIKDVGNSQLRCEIPPLVDPSSDGLPSAGDIFSGEDALKLQVKRHSAIVSVPSISYDDNGEPLEDPRWEVFYTLHDTLESLYPNVHRRMNRITVNTFGLVYTIKGSDSSLKPLMLAAHQDVVPVPDASSWTYPPFSGHFDGQWLWGRGSSDDKNSLTALMSALETLLGYPGWVPKRTIILALGFDEECSGRRGAGTIGPYLENLYGLNSMALILDEGGLGLELLGNDTLYALPAVMEKGHVDIWIELHVNGGHSSTPFPHTGVGIVSEIVTQLEANPWKPKLIEGSPIHGHFICQSEHSPDSAPKITKLIKKGDLKRLAKELAGIDRSTHYRLQTSQAVDYFLGGVKINAMPEYVKIGINHRIAPQDSIPAVKANILKQIRPIVKKFGLTVKAFEGEDENPDFEFGETSDDGMINPMYEVEYNGTLVLTSSQLTHVTPISPTTGPVWDVFSGTIQHTFAFDGGKVVPVGELMTGNTDTRHYLNLTPNVYRWVPVRKGHALNLHTVDERVDMESHLEIVSFYYDLIRNFDASKAATTVETAEVVHLRTAFTFRAITHYIDLPDWYKDAEGLPFRREDLTQREANKIFPSNLSAPSANLLLKILHGRRVAGTLDDPSLAQNTRQFRITDQKRALQYLREHIPVDEILNAGLRAEDELSVIEEQDNVAKEAEEQFEDGSPRDPPPTTREETIEAPTGRLPKKPGSDSPYGVSNLDQIRARNIAKREAEEARIEKERKLYEEELTKGNVGTLQTQQAKPRELSEFRKKHLERATSDLEAPPEMAAWQRLLPTIGMAVLVILGSMAFAALYQAPPASRRLWPDIPPAAATCLSLIAVNVAIWGLWMFPPAWSFLNKYMILVAATPRPLQLLGAMFSHHSFSHLLSNMTFLWFFGTRVHDEIGRGNFLALYLSSGAVGFAASLTHLVLWRGLECTTLGASGAVYGLITAFFWMHKFDEFKVFNYPPDPISGPQGLGFLGLILGIHLVPLVSKRVNNVDMASHFGGMLAGVLGIDIARQYMDYKARLRAERLQSTGVVNTVVEKKEISPTIVDASLPSSQR
;
A
#
# COMPACT_ATOMS: atom_id res chain seq x y z
N MET A 1 -23.48 -52.32 9.11
CA MET A 1 -23.80 -51.05 9.81
C MET A 1 -23.50 -51.02 11.31
N MET A 2 -22.82 -52.02 11.90
CA MET A 2 -22.19 -51.89 13.23
C MET A 2 -20.66 -52.08 13.24
N LEU A 3 -20.04 -52.46 12.12
CA LEU A 3 -18.57 -52.57 12.01
C LEU A 3 -17.88 -51.34 11.41
N THR A 4 -18.61 -50.46 10.71
CA THR A 4 -18.06 -49.22 10.12
C THR A 4 -17.94 -48.07 11.12
N ARG A 5 -18.41 -48.23 12.36
CA ARG A 5 -18.19 -47.28 13.46
C ARG A 5 -16.98 -47.62 14.35
N ALA A 6 -16.32 -48.76 14.14
CA ALA A 6 -15.21 -49.22 14.99
C ALA A 6 -13.81 -49.03 14.36
N LEU A 7 -13.71 -48.73 13.07
CA LEU A 7 -12.43 -48.59 12.34
C LEU A 7 -12.02 -47.12 12.04
N ALA A 8 -12.90 -46.16 12.34
CA ALA A 8 -12.60 -44.73 12.22
C ALA A 8 -11.93 -44.14 13.48
N ALA A 9 -11.67 -44.96 14.51
CA ALA A 9 -11.17 -44.52 15.82
C ALA A 9 -9.69 -44.83 16.09
N SER A 10 -8.89 -45.26 15.10
CA SER A 10 -7.54 -45.79 15.37
C SER A 10 -6.39 -45.31 14.49
N LEU A 11 -6.55 -44.32 13.59
CA LEU A 11 -5.47 -43.89 12.69
C LEU A 11 -5.33 -42.36 12.47
N LEU A 12 -5.76 -41.55 13.44
CA LEU A 12 -5.51 -40.10 13.45
C LEU A 12 -5.01 -39.58 14.80
N PRO A 13 -3.87 -40.06 15.34
CA PRO A 13 -3.09 -39.18 16.21
C PRO A 13 -1.58 -39.44 16.06
N SER A 14 -0.90 -38.79 15.13
CA SER A 14 0.59 -38.72 15.15
C SER A 14 1.16 -37.45 14.51
N TYR A 15 0.42 -36.73 13.67
CA TYR A 15 0.83 -35.41 13.16
C TYR A 15 0.20 -34.23 13.91
N ALA A 16 -0.97 -34.42 14.53
CA ALA A 16 -1.61 -33.39 15.36
C ALA A 16 -0.96 -33.23 16.75
N ILE A 17 -0.24 -34.24 17.26
CA ILE A 17 0.28 -34.25 18.65
C ILE A 17 1.57 -33.43 18.81
N ALA A 18 2.36 -33.21 17.74
CA ALA A 18 3.58 -32.41 17.84
C ALA A 18 3.33 -30.89 17.82
N VAL A 19 2.28 -30.44 17.13
CA VAL A 19 1.88 -29.02 17.08
C VAL A 19 0.94 -28.68 18.25
N THR A 20 0.02 -29.58 18.62
CA THR A 20 -0.81 -29.39 19.83
C THR A 20 -0.04 -29.59 21.12
N GLY A 21 1.04 -30.39 21.15
CA GLY A 21 1.85 -30.61 22.35
C GLY A 21 2.63 -29.39 22.84
N LEU A 22 2.93 -28.44 21.95
CA LEU A 22 3.52 -27.13 22.29
C LEU A 22 2.45 -26.05 22.46
N HIS A 23 1.33 -26.12 21.72
CA HIS A 23 0.20 -25.20 21.85
C HIS A 23 -0.62 -25.39 23.15
N ASP A 24 -0.82 -26.64 23.59
CA ASP A 24 -1.56 -26.98 24.82
C ASP A 24 -0.71 -26.73 26.09
N ALA A 25 0.60 -26.51 25.93
CA ALA A 25 1.49 -25.99 26.97
C ALA A 25 1.34 -24.47 27.14
N ALA A 26 1.14 -23.73 26.04
CA ALA A 26 1.00 -22.26 26.06
C ALA A 26 -0.29 -21.75 26.76
N GLN A 27 -1.36 -22.54 26.79
CA GLN A 27 -2.55 -22.24 27.61
C GLN A 27 -2.45 -22.74 29.07
N ARG A 28 -1.49 -23.63 29.38
CA ARG A 28 -1.32 -24.17 30.74
C ARG A 28 -0.43 -23.31 31.64
N ASP A 29 0.42 -22.45 31.09
CA ASP A 29 1.38 -21.67 31.90
C ASP A 29 0.82 -20.42 32.60
N ILE A 30 -0.46 -20.04 32.38
CA ILE A 30 -1.08 -18.94 33.15
C ILE A 30 -1.51 -19.40 34.56
N LYS A 31 -1.64 -20.71 34.81
CA LYS A 31 -2.16 -21.24 36.08
C LYS A 31 -1.12 -21.57 37.14
N ASP A 32 0.18 -21.61 36.80
CA ASP A 32 1.25 -22.05 37.71
C ASP A 32 2.24 -20.95 38.12
N VAL A 33 1.84 -19.66 38.04
CA VAL A 33 2.57 -18.60 38.74
C VAL A 33 2.27 -18.72 40.24
N GLY A 34 3.09 -19.53 40.91
CA GLY A 34 3.00 -19.80 42.35
C GLY A 34 2.95 -18.51 43.18
N ASN A 35 2.20 -18.61 44.28
CA ASN A 35 1.85 -17.59 45.28
C ASN A 35 3.08 -17.02 46.02
N SER A 36 4.04 -16.45 45.29
CA SER A 36 5.04 -15.52 45.80
C SER A 36 4.49 -14.11 45.58
N GLN A 37 4.65 -13.23 46.56
CA GLN A 37 4.27 -11.83 46.43
C GLN A 37 4.91 -11.28 45.15
N LEU A 38 4.12 -11.08 44.09
CA LEU A 38 4.58 -10.46 42.85
C LEU A 38 5.12 -9.08 43.22
N ARG A 39 6.45 -8.95 43.26
CA ARG A 39 7.18 -7.69 43.48
C ARG A 39 7.79 -7.23 42.17
N CYS A 40 7.96 -5.92 42.03
CA CYS A 40 8.65 -5.33 40.91
C CYS A 40 10.13 -5.13 41.23
N GLU A 41 10.91 -6.18 40.98
CA GLU A 41 12.38 -6.08 41.03
C GLU A 41 12.88 -5.38 39.76
N ILE A 42 13.66 -4.32 39.95
CA ILE A 42 14.28 -3.58 38.86
C ILE A 42 15.71 -4.11 38.70
N PRO A 43 16.05 -4.74 37.56
CA PRO A 43 17.40 -5.22 37.31
C PRO A 43 18.45 -4.10 37.41
N PRO A 44 19.73 -4.40 37.68
CA PRO A 44 20.75 -3.38 37.74
C PRO A 44 20.93 -2.67 36.38
N LEU A 45 21.28 -1.39 36.42
CA LEU A 45 21.65 -0.60 35.24
C LEU A 45 22.89 -1.21 34.56
N VAL A 46 22.91 -1.21 33.23
CA VAL A 46 24.02 -1.75 32.42
C VAL A 46 24.61 -0.62 31.58
N ASP A 47 25.86 -0.26 31.90
CA ASP A 47 26.61 0.83 31.26
C ASP A 47 27.59 0.28 30.18
N PRO A 48 27.47 0.70 28.91
CA PRO A 48 28.35 0.26 27.83
C PRO A 48 29.75 0.90 27.85
N SER A 49 30.05 1.83 28.76
CA SER A 49 31.32 2.58 28.82
C SER A 49 32.60 1.72 28.86
N SER A 50 32.48 0.46 29.24
CA SER A 50 33.60 -0.50 29.32
C SER A 50 34.21 -0.91 27.97
N ASP A 51 33.55 -0.67 26.84
CA ASP A 51 34.04 -1.05 25.51
C ASP A 51 35.00 -0.03 24.86
N GLY A 52 35.16 1.16 25.47
CA GLY A 52 36.03 2.23 24.99
C GLY A 52 35.47 3.07 23.84
N LEU A 53 34.21 2.87 23.43
CA LEU A 53 33.52 3.72 22.45
C LEU A 53 32.90 4.96 23.14
N PRO A 54 32.70 6.08 22.41
CA PRO A 54 32.07 7.28 22.97
C PRO A 54 30.64 7.00 23.47
N SER A 55 30.16 7.82 24.41
CA SER A 55 28.81 7.65 24.93
C SER A 55 27.76 8.02 23.86
N ALA A 56 26.57 7.42 23.93
CA ALA A 56 25.47 7.79 23.04
C ALA A 56 25.12 9.29 23.17
N GLY A 57 25.15 9.81 24.39
CA GLY A 57 24.94 11.23 24.67
C GLY A 57 25.96 12.15 23.99
N ASP A 58 27.21 11.73 23.82
CA ASP A 58 28.22 12.55 23.12
C ASP A 58 28.02 12.56 21.59
N ILE A 59 27.44 11.48 21.03
CA ILE A 59 27.32 11.29 19.57
C ILE A 59 25.98 11.78 19.05
N PHE A 60 24.90 11.46 19.76
CA PHE A 60 23.52 11.69 19.33
C PHE A 60 22.86 12.84 20.07
N SER A 61 23.64 13.77 20.61
CA SER A 61 23.14 15.04 21.13
C SER A 61 23.67 16.23 20.32
N GLY A 62 22.96 17.35 20.43
CA GLY A 62 23.35 18.61 19.80
C GLY A 62 22.85 18.78 18.36
N GLU A 63 23.15 19.97 17.83
CA GLU A 63 22.55 20.45 16.58
C GLU A 63 23.01 19.68 15.33
N ASP A 64 24.27 19.22 15.31
CA ASP A 64 24.81 18.48 14.17
C ASP A 64 24.22 17.06 14.07
N ALA A 65 24.07 16.38 15.20
CA ALA A 65 23.40 15.09 15.28
C ALA A 65 21.94 15.21 14.83
N LEU A 66 21.22 16.24 15.32
CA LEU A 66 19.85 16.54 14.92
C LEU A 66 19.73 16.78 13.41
N LYS A 67 20.57 17.64 12.84
CA LYS A 67 20.58 17.93 11.39
C LYS A 67 20.84 16.67 10.56
N LEU A 68 21.76 15.81 10.99
CA LEU A 68 22.06 14.57 10.30
C LEU A 68 20.88 13.60 10.33
N GLN A 69 20.25 13.41 11.49
CA GLN A 69 19.10 12.51 11.60
C GLN A 69 17.87 13.06 10.86
N VAL A 70 17.61 14.37 10.92
CA VAL A 70 16.57 15.01 10.09
C VAL A 70 16.80 14.72 8.61
N LYS A 71 18.03 14.89 8.12
CA LYS A 71 18.38 14.62 6.72
C LYS A 71 18.12 13.14 6.34
N ARG A 72 18.56 12.21 7.17
CA ARG A 72 18.38 10.76 6.93
C ARG A 72 16.91 10.38 6.94
N HIS A 73 16.20 10.77 8.00
CA HIS A 73 14.82 10.39 8.20
C HIS A 73 13.89 11.05 7.17
N SER A 74 14.11 12.34 6.85
CA SER A 74 13.37 13.05 5.80
C SER A 74 13.51 12.39 4.44
N ALA A 75 14.72 11.95 4.07
CA ALA A 75 14.96 11.27 2.80
C ALA A 75 14.21 9.92 2.70
N ILE A 76 14.19 9.14 3.80
CA ILE A 76 13.49 7.85 3.85
C ILE A 76 11.96 8.05 3.85
N VAL A 77 11.45 9.04 4.58
CA VAL A 77 10.01 9.42 4.59
C VAL A 77 9.57 9.94 3.22
N SER A 78 10.47 10.55 2.44
CA SER A 78 10.14 11.08 1.12
C SER A 78 9.84 10.00 0.07
N VAL A 79 10.19 8.74 0.33
CA VAL A 79 9.88 7.62 -0.57
C VAL A 79 8.47 7.06 -0.25
N PRO A 80 7.50 7.10 -1.17
CA PRO A 80 6.12 6.70 -0.88
C PRO A 80 5.91 5.18 -0.97
N SER A 81 6.53 4.42 -0.07
CA SER A 81 6.46 2.95 0.02
C SER A 81 5.11 2.43 0.53
N ILE A 82 4.02 2.73 -0.18
CA ILE A 82 2.65 2.45 0.27
C ILE A 82 2.24 1.00 -0.01
N SER A 83 1.73 0.31 1.02
CA SER A 83 1.10 -1.01 0.89
C SER A 83 -0.44 -0.90 0.91
N TYR A 84 -1.11 -1.79 0.17
CA TYR A 84 -2.57 -1.94 0.19
C TYR A 84 -2.95 -3.40 0.47
N ASP A 85 -4.13 -3.60 1.04
CA ASP A 85 -4.71 -4.94 1.27
C ASP A 85 -4.89 -5.75 -0.02
N ASP A 86 -4.98 -5.08 -1.17
CA ASP A 86 -5.16 -5.68 -2.49
C ASP A 86 -3.88 -5.71 -3.34
N ASN A 87 -2.70 -5.46 -2.75
CA ASN A 87 -1.43 -5.66 -3.45
C ASN A 87 -1.31 -7.12 -3.93
N GLY A 88 -0.91 -7.30 -5.19
CA GLY A 88 -0.55 -8.60 -5.77
C GLY A 88 0.83 -9.09 -5.28
N GLU A 89 1.35 -10.14 -5.92
CA GLU A 89 2.68 -10.65 -5.57
C GLU A 89 3.82 -9.70 -6.02
N PRO A 90 4.97 -9.68 -5.31
CA PRO A 90 6.03 -8.68 -5.51
C PRO A 90 6.54 -8.49 -6.94
N LEU A 91 6.58 -9.56 -7.75
CA LEU A 91 7.05 -9.52 -9.14
C LEU A 91 5.93 -9.32 -10.18
N GLU A 92 4.66 -9.36 -9.74
CA GLU A 92 3.50 -9.25 -10.62
C GLU A 92 2.83 -7.88 -10.52
N ASP A 93 2.95 -7.21 -9.37
CA ASP A 93 2.33 -5.91 -9.10
C ASP A 93 3.37 -4.78 -9.09
N PRO A 94 3.32 -3.85 -10.08
CA PRO A 94 4.32 -2.78 -10.20
C PRO A 94 4.28 -1.78 -9.03
N ARG A 95 3.25 -1.81 -8.17
CA ARG A 95 3.21 -0.97 -6.96
C ARG A 95 4.37 -1.25 -6.00
N TRP A 96 4.97 -2.44 -6.07
CA TRP A 96 6.14 -2.79 -5.26
C TRP A 96 7.47 -2.20 -5.79
N GLU A 97 7.53 -1.67 -7.01
CA GLU A 97 8.80 -1.15 -7.58
C GLU A 97 9.37 0.04 -6.79
N VAL A 98 8.53 0.75 -6.01
CA VAL A 98 8.96 1.86 -5.15
C VAL A 98 10.02 1.45 -4.12
N PHE A 99 10.06 0.17 -3.71
CA PHE A 99 11.06 -0.33 -2.77
C PHE A 99 12.47 -0.32 -3.35
N TYR A 100 12.65 -0.41 -4.67
CA TYR A 100 13.97 -0.18 -5.28
C TYR A 100 14.50 1.23 -4.98
N THR A 101 13.64 2.24 -5.10
CA THR A 101 14.01 3.63 -4.76
C THR A 101 14.35 3.79 -3.28
N LEU A 102 13.61 3.09 -2.40
CA LEU A 102 13.91 3.08 -0.97
C LEU A 102 15.28 2.43 -0.71
N HIS A 103 15.55 1.27 -1.31
CA HIS A 103 16.82 0.56 -1.16
C HIS A 103 18.01 1.40 -1.63
N ASP A 104 17.89 2.07 -2.78
CA ASP A 104 18.91 3.01 -3.29
C ASP A 104 19.14 4.18 -2.32
N THR A 105 18.05 4.68 -1.73
CA THR A 105 18.12 5.74 -0.70
C THR A 105 18.86 5.25 0.54
N LEU A 106 18.59 4.03 1.02
CA LEU A 106 19.30 3.44 2.15
C LEU A 106 20.79 3.24 1.84
N GLU A 107 21.13 2.77 0.64
CA GLU A 107 22.51 2.58 0.21
C GLU A 107 23.30 3.90 0.17
N SER A 108 22.65 4.98 -0.30
CA SER A 108 23.25 6.32 -0.29
C SER A 108 23.45 6.90 1.12
N LEU A 109 22.57 6.60 2.08
CA LEU A 109 22.59 7.20 3.41
C LEU A 109 23.49 6.45 4.41
N TYR A 110 23.68 5.15 4.20
CA TYR A 110 24.36 4.25 5.13
C TYR A 110 25.47 3.42 4.45
N PRO A 111 26.54 4.07 3.97
CA PRO A 111 27.61 3.41 3.22
C PRO A 111 28.43 2.43 4.07
N ASN A 112 28.61 2.64 5.38
CA ASN A 112 29.33 1.68 6.22
C ASN A 112 28.52 0.41 6.45
N VAL A 113 27.20 0.52 6.65
CA VAL A 113 26.28 -0.62 6.72
C VAL A 113 26.40 -1.46 5.44
N HIS A 114 26.22 -0.84 4.27
CA HIS A 114 26.22 -1.54 2.98
C HIS A 114 27.58 -2.13 2.60
N ARG A 115 28.67 -1.50 3.05
CA ARG A 115 30.03 -1.99 2.80
C ARG A 115 30.43 -3.15 3.72
N ARG A 116 29.95 -3.17 4.96
CA ARG A 116 30.46 -4.06 6.02
C ARG A 116 29.49 -5.18 6.43
N MET A 117 28.20 -5.02 6.17
CA MET A 117 27.19 -6.05 6.41
C MET A 117 26.85 -6.76 5.11
N ASN A 118 26.59 -8.07 5.21
CA ASN A 118 26.07 -8.84 4.08
C ASN A 118 24.58 -8.56 3.92
N ARG A 119 24.17 -7.92 2.82
CA ARG A 119 22.76 -7.65 2.47
C ARG A 119 22.21 -8.76 1.60
N ILE A 120 21.06 -9.30 1.96
CA ILE A 120 20.33 -10.33 1.23
C ILE A 120 18.88 -9.86 1.07
N THR A 121 18.30 -10.09 -0.10
CA THR A 121 16.88 -9.85 -0.36
C THR A 121 16.10 -11.17 -0.25
N VAL A 122 15.09 -11.20 0.61
CA VAL A 122 14.16 -12.31 0.78
C VAL A 122 12.82 -11.90 0.18
N ASN A 123 12.26 -12.76 -0.69
CA ASN A 123 11.03 -12.47 -1.43
C ASN A 123 11.06 -11.11 -2.14
N THR A 124 12.15 -10.84 -2.85
CA THR A 124 12.43 -9.61 -3.63
C THR A 124 12.74 -8.36 -2.78
N PHE A 125 11.86 -7.96 -1.85
CA PHE A 125 11.97 -6.67 -1.15
C PHE A 125 12.26 -6.75 0.35
N GLY A 126 12.18 -7.93 0.97
CA GLY A 126 12.55 -8.11 2.38
C GLY A 126 14.07 -8.01 2.55
N LEU A 127 14.56 -7.06 3.33
CA LEU A 127 16.01 -6.89 3.49
C LEU A 127 16.50 -7.58 4.76
N VAL A 128 17.53 -8.41 4.62
CA VAL A 128 18.26 -8.99 5.75
C VAL A 128 19.71 -8.53 5.68
N TYR A 129 20.16 -7.75 6.65
CA TYR A 129 21.57 -7.40 6.81
C TYR A 129 22.19 -8.21 7.93
N THR A 130 23.32 -8.86 7.65
CA THR A 130 24.03 -9.67 8.65
C THR A 130 25.48 -9.24 8.77
N ILE A 131 25.94 -8.96 9.98
CA ILE A 131 27.37 -8.91 10.31
C ILE A 131 27.71 -10.06 11.24
N LYS A 132 28.61 -10.92 10.77
CA LYS A 132 29.05 -12.09 11.53
C LYS A 132 29.91 -11.66 12.72
N GLY A 133 29.54 -12.13 13.91
CA GLY A 133 30.32 -11.89 15.12
C GLY A 133 31.59 -12.72 15.20
N SER A 134 32.57 -12.27 15.97
CA SER A 134 33.82 -13.02 16.19
C SER A 134 33.66 -14.25 17.09
N ASP A 135 32.61 -14.31 17.91
CA ASP A 135 32.32 -15.41 18.85
C ASP A 135 31.03 -16.15 18.44
N SER A 136 31.19 -17.35 17.87
CA SER A 136 30.07 -18.20 17.44
C SER A 136 29.33 -18.89 18.60
N SER A 137 29.79 -18.76 19.85
CA SER A 137 29.11 -19.29 21.03
C SER A 137 27.98 -18.38 21.54
N LEU A 138 27.89 -17.15 21.02
CA LEU A 138 26.84 -16.20 21.36
C LEU A 138 25.72 -16.27 20.32
N LYS A 139 24.47 -16.40 20.77
CA LYS A 139 23.30 -16.34 19.89
C LYS A 139 23.19 -14.94 19.24
N PRO A 140 22.79 -14.83 17.96
CA PRO A 140 22.69 -13.53 17.29
C PRO A 140 21.67 -12.59 17.95
N LEU A 141 21.92 -11.28 17.85
CA LEU A 141 20.96 -10.22 18.15
C LEU A 141 20.20 -9.90 16.87
N MET A 142 18.87 -10.02 16.89
CA MET A 142 18.02 -9.68 15.75
C MET A 142 17.21 -8.43 16.06
N LEU A 143 17.32 -7.44 15.19
CA LEU A 143 16.60 -6.16 15.25
C LEU A 143 15.72 -6.08 14.01
N ALA A 144 14.47 -5.69 14.19
CA ALA A 144 13.46 -5.62 13.13
C ALA A 144 12.84 -4.22 13.04
N ALA A 145 12.35 -3.91 11.84
CA ALA A 145 11.52 -2.76 11.49
C ALA A 145 10.84 -3.07 10.15
N HIS A 146 9.85 -2.29 9.72
CA HIS A 146 9.27 -2.45 8.38
C HIS A 146 9.48 -1.21 7.50
N GLN A 147 9.39 -1.41 6.19
CA GLN A 147 9.72 -0.42 5.16
C GLN A 147 8.50 0.32 4.61
N ASP A 148 7.34 -0.34 4.66
CA ASP A 148 6.10 0.14 4.06
C ASP A 148 5.32 1.06 4.98
N VAL A 149 4.28 1.70 4.42
CA VAL A 149 3.42 2.64 5.14
C VAL A 149 1.98 2.52 4.67
N VAL A 150 1.01 2.86 5.53
CA VAL A 150 -0.40 2.94 5.10
C VAL A 150 -0.67 4.00 4.02
N PRO A 151 -1.74 3.84 3.22
CA PRO A 151 -2.15 4.82 2.21
C PRO A 151 -2.45 6.22 2.75
N VAL A 152 -2.43 7.20 1.83
CA VAL A 152 -2.86 8.59 2.09
C VAL A 152 -4.11 8.89 1.26
N PRO A 153 -5.32 8.89 1.86
CA PRO A 153 -6.58 9.04 1.12
C PRO A 153 -6.75 10.43 0.48
N ASP A 154 -6.33 11.48 1.19
CA ASP A 154 -6.42 12.87 0.74
C ASP A 154 -5.20 13.67 1.21
N ALA A 155 -4.21 13.83 0.31
CA ALA A 155 -3.00 14.60 0.59
C ALA A 155 -3.29 16.09 0.88
N SER A 156 -4.44 16.64 0.49
CA SER A 156 -4.79 18.04 0.75
C SER A 156 -5.21 18.31 2.19
N SER A 157 -5.52 17.26 2.95
CA SER A 157 -5.85 17.36 4.37
C SER A 157 -4.62 17.53 5.26
N TRP A 158 -3.42 17.28 4.74
CA TRP A 158 -2.17 17.39 5.49
C TRP A 158 -1.65 18.83 5.53
N THR A 159 -1.10 19.22 6.68
CA THR A 159 -0.45 20.51 6.90
C THR A 159 0.78 20.66 6.00
N TYR A 160 1.55 19.58 5.83
CA TYR A 160 2.67 19.49 4.88
C TYR A 160 2.47 18.28 3.96
N PRO A 161 2.98 18.27 2.72
CA PRO A 161 2.80 17.13 1.84
C PRO A 161 3.27 15.83 2.52
N PRO A 162 2.49 14.74 2.45
CA PRO A 162 2.69 13.55 3.28
C PRO A 162 4.05 12.86 3.06
N PHE A 163 4.64 13.00 1.89
CA PHE A 163 5.96 12.43 1.54
C PHE A 163 7.00 13.52 1.29
N SER A 164 6.89 14.66 1.98
CA SER A 164 7.92 15.71 1.94
C SER A 164 9.02 15.54 2.99
N GLY A 165 8.78 14.71 4.02
CA GLY A 165 9.69 14.59 5.18
C GLY A 165 10.00 15.95 5.80
N HIS A 166 8.99 16.83 5.92
CA HIS A 166 9.20 18.23 6.30
C HIS A 166 9.57 18.35 7.78
N PHE A 167 10.67 19.04 8.09
CA PHE A 167 11.07 19.36 9.45
C PHE A 167 10.78 20.83 9.77
N ASP A 168 9.98 21.08 10.81
CA ASP A 168 9.53 22.42 11.19
C ASP A 168 10.38 23.10 12.30
N GLY A 169 11.45 22.42 12.74
CA GLY A 169 12.30 22.85 13.84
C GLY A 169 12.15 22.01 15.11
N GLN A 170 11.09 21.22 15.23
CA GLN A 170 10.90 20.25 16.31
C GLN A 170 10.40 18.90 15.77
N TRP A 171 9.39 18.95 14.91
CA TRP A 171 8.69 17.79 14.38
C TRP A 171 9.12 17.50 12.96
N LEU A 172 9.32 16.22 12.66
CA LEU A 172 9.39 15.74 11.28
C LEU A 172 8.03 15.20 10.88
N TRP A 173 7.43 15.83 9.88
CA TRP A 173 6.10 15.56 9.37
C TRP A 173 6.18 14.69 8.11
N GLY A 174 5.36 13.64 8.08
CA GLY A 174 5.17 12.81 6.91
C GLY A 174 4.66 11.41 7.26
N ARG A 175 4.04 10.75 6.28
CA ARG A 175 3.60 9.36 6.40
C ARG A 175 4.83 8.45 6.58
N GLY A 176 4.83 7.68 7.65
CA GLY A 176 5.94 6.84 8.08
C GLY A 176 7.01 7.55 8.90
N SER A 177 6.85 8.85 9.20
CA SER A 177 7.76 9.55 10.11
C SER A 177 7.74 8.99 11.53
N SER A 178 6.63 8.38 11.94
CA SER A 178 6.55 7.61 13.18
C SER A 178 6.54 6.11 12.92
N ASP A 179 5.78 5.65 11.93
CA ASP A 179 5.36 4.26 11.79
C ASP A 179 5.67 3.67 10.40
N ASP A 180 6.75 2.89 10.23
CA ASP A 180 7.84 2.63 11.19
C ASP A 180 9.22 2.98 10.62
N LYS A 181 9.27 3.91 9.65
CA LYS A 181 10.56 4.37 9.12
C LYS A 181 11.41 5.05 10.18
N ASN A 182 10.80 5.44 11.31
CA ASN A 182 11.47 5.95 12.49
C ASN A 182 12.46 4.91 13.07
N SER A 183 11.99 3.70 13.39
CA SER A 183 12.83 2.62 13.92
C SER A 183 13.84 2.15 12.89
N LEU A 184 13.42 2.02 11.62
CA LEU A 184 14.33 1.72 10.50
C LEU A 184 15.50 2.71 10.44
N THR A 185 15.20 4.02 10.45
CA THR A 185 16.22 5.08 10.38
C THR A 185 17.13 5.02 11.61
N ALA A 186 16.57 4.84 12.80
CA ALA A 186 17.35 4.81 14.04
C ALA A 186 18.30 3.60 14.12
N LEU A 187 17.82 2.41 13.74
CA LEU A 187 18.63 1.17 13.66
C LEU A 187 19.78 1.32 12.67
N MET A 188 19.48 1.81 11.46
CA MET A 188 20.49 2.04 10.43
C MET A 188 21.51 3.09 10.87
N SER A 189 21.08 4.17 11.54
CA SER A 189 21.98 5.20 12.08
C SER A 189 22.89 4.69 13.20
N ALA A 190 22.38 3.87 14.11
CA ALA A 190 23.18 3.27 15.18
C ALA A 190 24.25 2.32 14.61
N LEU A 191 23.87 1.44 13.68
CA LEU A 191 24.78 0.52 13.00
C LEU A 191 25.81 1.26 12.14
N GLU A 192 25.40 2.27 11.37
CA GLU A 192 26.29 3.10 10.56
C GLU A 192 27.37 3.77 11.41
N THR A 193 27.00 4.23 12.62
CA THR A 193 27.93 4.83 13.58
C THR A 193 28.92 3.80 14.11
N LEU A 194 28.43 2.65 14.60
CA LEU A 194 29.29 1.57 15.12
C LEU A 194 30.26 1.03 14.06
N LEU A 195 29.76 0.83 12.85
CA LEU A 195 30.54 0.35 11.70
C LEU A 195 31.49 1.41 11.13
N GLY A 196 31.31 2.68 11.48
CA GLY A 196 32.23 3.77 11.15
C GLY A 196 33.53 3.73 11.95
N TYR A 197 33.54 3.13 13.15
CA TYR A 197 34.74 3.06 13.98
C TYR A 197 35.78 2.09 13.40
N PRO A 198 37.02 2.54 13.15
CA PRO A 198 38.08 1.68 12.64
C PRO A 198 38.37 0.51 13.58
N GLY A 199 38.28 -0.72 13.05
CA GLY A 199 38.61 -1.94 13.80
C GLY A 199 37.52 -2.46 14.74
N TRP A 200 36.38 -1.78 14.87
CA TRP A 200 35.25 -2.34 15.62
C TRP A 200 34.66 -3.52 14.86
N VAL A 201 34.65 -4.70 15.47
CA VAL A 201 34.03 -5.94 14.96
C VAL A 201 33.19 -6.50 16.10
N PRO A 202 31.90 -6.79 15.88
CA PRO A 202 31.06 -7.27 16.95
C PRO A 202 31.50 -8.69 17.36
N LYS A 203 31.44 -8.98 18.66
CA LYS A 203 31.61 -10.33 19.20
C LYS A 203 30.43 -11.21 18.83
N ARG A 204 29.21 -10.66 18.91
CA ARG A 204 27.95 -11.35 18.60
C ARG A 204 27.54 -11.07 17.16
N THR A 205 26.92 -12.04 16.50
CA THR A 205 26.31 -11.79 15.19
C THR A 205 25.13 -10.83 15.35
N ILE A 206 25.04 -9.82 14.50
CA ILE A 206 23.92 -8.87 14.47
C ILE A 206 23.18 -9.05 13.14
N ILE A 207 21.86 -9.19 13.23
CA ILE A 207 20.94 -9.35 12.11
C ILE A 207 19.94 -8.20 12.15
N LEU A 208 19.81 -7.48 11.05
CA LEU A 208 18.73 -6.51 10.83
C LEU A 208 17.76 -7.11 9.80
N ALA A 209 16.49 -7.25 10.17
CA ALA A 209 15.44 -7.79 9.33
C ALA A 209 14.40 -6.70 9.03
N LEU A 210 14.28 -6.30 7.76
CA LEU A 210 13.37 -5.24 7.33
C LEU A 210 12.24 -5.81 6.46
N GLY A 211 11.04 -5.92 7.05
CA GLY A 211 9.81 -6.29 6.33
C GLY A 211 9.37 -5.21 5.34
N PHE A 212 8.46 -5.53 4.42
CA PHE A 212 8.01 -4.59 3.38
C PHE A 212 6.49 -4.58 3.15
N ASP A 213 5.73 -5.29 3.96
CA ASP A 213 4.27 -5.41 3.82
C ASP A 213 3.55 -5.52 5.17
N GLU A 214 4.15 -5.01 6.26
CA GLU A 214 3.60 -5.10 7.63
C GLU A 214 2.16 -4.55 7.66
N GLU A 215 1.95 -3.42 6.99
CA GLU A 215 0.70 -2.65 6.97
C GLU A 215 -0.44 -3.39 6.26
N CYS A 216 -0.13 -4.48 5.56
CA CYS A 216 -1.10 -5.44 5.01
C CYS A 216 -0.85 -6.88 5.49
N SER A 217 -0.39 -7.01 6.73
CA SER A 217 -0.15 -8.21 7.53
C SER A 217 1.20 -8.92 7.45
N GLY A 218 2.20 -8.35 6.77
CA GLY A 218 3.58 -8.83 6.83
C GLY A 218 3.78 -10.22 6.21
N ARG A 219 2.86 -10.71 5.36
CA ARG A 219 2.88 -12.11 4.90
C ARG A 219 4.01 -12.39 3.91
N ARG A 220 4.39 -11.38 3.12
CA ARG A 220 5.37 -11.49 2.04
C ARG A 220 6.76 -11.06 2.52
N GLY A 221 6.85 -10.11 3.44
CA GLY A 221 8.06 -9.64 4.11
C GLY A 221 8.42 -10.55 5.27
N ALA A 222 7.99 -10.19 6.49
CA ALA A 222 8.39 -10.95 7.68
C ALA A 222 7.94 -12.42 7.66
N GLY A 223 6.78 -12.72 7.07
CA GLY A 223 6.27 -14.07 6.85
C GLY A 223 7.17 -14.97 5.99
N THR A 224 8.09 -14.39 5.20
CA THR A 224 9.11 -15.14 4.45
C THR A 224 10.50 -15.02 5.07
N ILE A 225 10.84 -13.87 5.68
CA ILE A 225 12.10 -13.67 6.42
C ILE A 225 12.20 -14.63 7.61
N GLY A 226 11.10 -14.86 8.34
CA GLY A 226 11.07 -15.72 9.51
C GLY A 226 11.48 -17.16 9.17
N PRO A 227 10.78 -17.83 8.24
CA PRO A 227 11.18 -19.15 7.74
C PRO A 227 12.60 -19.20 7.15
N TYR A 228 13.03 -18.15 6.46
CA TYR A 228 14.40 -18.04 5.95
C TYR A 228 15.45 -18.09 7.08
N LEU A 229 15.25 -17.28 8.13
CA LEU A 229 16.14 -17.24 9.30
C LEU A 229 16.05 -18.54 10.12
N GLU A 230 14.85 -19.13 10.24
CA GLU A 230 14.66 -20.41 10.92
C GLU A 230 15.41 -21.54 10.20
N ASN A 231 15.39 -21.56 8.86
CA ASN A 231 16.15 -22.53 8.09
C ASN A 231 17.67 -22.32 8.22
N LEU A 232 18.12 -21.08 8.32
CA LEU A 232 19.53 -20.74 8.41
C LEU A 232 20.14 -20.97 9.80
N TYR A 233 19.40 -20.63 10.87
CA TYR A 233 19.91 -20.63 12.24
C TYR A 233 19.23 -21.65 13.16
N GLY A 234 18.06 -22.17 12.79
CA GLY A 234 17.26 -23.11 13.57
C GLY A 234 16.30 -22.44 14.56
N LEU A 235 15.51 -23.29 15.24
CA LEU A 235 14.61 -22.89 16.32
C LEU A 235 15.40 -22.36 17.54
N ASN A 236 14.84 -21.37 18.24
CA ASN A 236 15.43 -20.79 19.45
C ASN A 236 16.90 -20.33 19.27
N SER A 237 17.24 -19.87 18.08
CA SER A 237 18.59 -19.53 17.68
C SER A 237 19.00 -18.10 17.99
N MET A 238 18.04 -17.19 18.21
CA MET A 238 18.31 -15.78 18.49
C MET A 238 18.39 -15.50 20.00
N ALA A 239 19.25 -14.57 20.39
CA ALA A 239 19.35 -14.11 21.77
C ALA A 239 18.13 -13.30 22.17
N LEU A 240 17.78 -12.35 21.30
CA LEU A 240 16.71 -11.38 21.47
C LEU A 240 16.21 -10.96 20.07
N ILE A 241 14.90 -10.76 19.97
CA ILE A 241 14.26 -10.03 18.86
C ILE A 241 13.69 -8.75 19.45
N LEU A 242 14.05 -7.61 18.85
CA LEU A 242 13.41 -6.32 19.11
C LEU A 242 12.80 -5.79 17.83
N ASP A 243 11.52 -5.48 17.89
CA ASP A 243 10.75 -4.87 16.80
C ASP A 243 10.02 -3.63 17.32
N GLU A 244 9.26 -2.97 16.46
CA GLU A 244 8.44 -1.82 16.81
C GLU A 244 7.31 -2.12 17.83
N GLY A 245 6.51 -1.11 18.17
CA GLY A 245 5.37 -1.23 19.07
C GLY A 245 5.63 -0.81 20.52
N GLY A 246 4.98 -1.50 21.47
CA GLY A 246 4.99 -1.14 22.88
C GLY A 246 4.20 0.15 23.20
N LEU A 247 4.30 0.63 24.44
CA LEU A 247 3.59 1.86 24.89
C LEU A 247 4.55 3.05 25.08
N GLY A 248 5.79 2.93 24.60
CA GLY A 248 6.80 3.98 24.70
C GLY A 248 7.26 4.26 26.14
N LEU A 249 7.45 5.54 26.45
CA LEU A 249 7.92 6.06 27.73
C LEU A 249 6.87 6.98 28.36
N GLU A 250 6.55 6.76 29.63
CA GLU A 250 5.59 7.57 30.39
C GLU A 250 6.20 8.08 31.69
N LEU A 251 6.34 9.40 31.82
CA LEU A 251 6.75 10.04 33.07
C LEU A 251 5.54 10.16 34.00
N LEU A 252 5.62 9.55 35.18
CA LEU A 252 4.61 9.67 36.22
C LEU A 252 5.16 10.52 37.38
N GLY A 253 4.37 11.51 37.78
CA GLY A 253 4.89 12.55 38.67
C GLY A 253 6.00 13.34 37.98
N ASN A 254 7.08 13.62 38.72
CA ASN A 254 8.25 14.34 38.19
C ASN A 254 9.55 13.55 38.38
N ASP A 255 9.50 12.31 38.83
CA ASP A 255 10.66 11.55 39.30
C ASP A 255 10.75 10.12 38.76
N THR A 256 9.67 9.57 38.17
CA THR A 256 9.66 8.15 37.75
C THR A 256 9.22 7.99 36.29
N LEU A 257 10.16 7.60 35.43
CA LEU A 257 9.93 7.31 34.02
C LEU A 257 9.69 5.82 33.81
N TYR A 258 8.48 5.45 33.40
CA TYR A 258 8.14 4.09 33.04
C TYR A 258 8.50 3.83 31.58
N ALA A 259 9.25 2.76 31.35
CA ALA A 259 9.53 2.23 30.03
C ALA A 259 8.71 0.97 29.81
N LEU A 260 7.89 0.96 28.77
CA LEU A 260 6.81 -0.01 28.59
C LEU A 260 6.97 -0.82 27.29
N PRO A 261 8.04 -1.63 27.15
CA PRO A 261 8.18 -2.56 26.04
C PRO A 261 7.08 -3.61 26.09
N ALA A 262 6.45 -3.88 24.96
CA ALA A 262 5.48 -4.95 24.88
C ALA A 262 6.19 -6.32 24.86
N VAL A 263 5.78 -7.18 25.78
CA VAL A 263 6.22 -8.57 25.92
C VAL A 263 5.17 -9.55 25.42
N MET A 264 4.02 -9.04 24.98
CA MET A 264 2.86 -9.79 24.53
C MET A 264 2.00 -8.96 23.58
N GLU A 265 1.45 -9.59 22.55
CA GLU A 265 0.44 -9.02 21.67
C GLU A 265 -0.91 -9.71 21.86
N LYS A 266 -1.96 -8.99 21.50
CA LYS A 266 -3.28 -9.57 21.33
C LYS A 266 -3.32 -10.49 20.10
N GLY A 267 -4.26 -11.43 20.11
CA GLY A 267 -4.59 -12.17 18.88
C GLY A 267 -5.38 -11.28 17.92
N HIS A 268 -5.53 -11.74 16.68
CA HIS A 268 -6.31 -11.07 15.64
C HIS A 268 -7.06 -12.10 14.80
N VAL A 269 -8.31 -11.77 14.47
CA VAL A 269 -9.09 -12.48 13.46
C VAL A 269 -10.08 -11.51 12.83
N ASP A 270 -10.25 -11.59 11.52
CA ASP A 270 -11.37 -10.95 10.83
C ASP A 270 -12.45 -12.00 10.55
N ILE A 271 -13.69 -11.67 10.86
CA ILE A 271 -14.85 -12.52 10.61
C ILE A 271 -15.69 -11.87 9.52
N TRP A 272 -15.94 -12.61 8.46
CA TRP A 272 -16.81 -12.20 7.36
C TRP A 272 -18.16 -12.87 7.51
N ILE A 273 -19.23 -12.10 7.35
CA ILE A 273 -20.60 -12.61 7.33
C ILE A 273 -21.24 -12.21 6.01
N GLU A 274 -21.64 -13.21 5.24
CA GLU A 274 -22.27 -13.06 3.93
C GLU A 274 -23.69 -13.61 3.98
N LEU A 275 -24.68 -12.78 3.65
CA LEU A 275 -26.09 -13.16 3.59
C LEU A 275 -26.51 -13.25 2.12
N HIS A 276 -26.93 -14.44 1.70
CA HIS A 276 -27.64 -14.69 0.46
C HIS A 276 -29.12 -14.88 0.76
N VAL A 277 -30.00 -14.04 0.21
CA VAL A 277 -31.46 -14.10 0.43
C VAL A 277 -32.22 -13.86 -0.86
N ASN A 278 -33.49 -14.26 -0.89
CA ASN A 278 -34.37 -13.92 -1.99
C ASN A 278 -34.54 -12.39 -2.15
N GLY A 279 -34.37 -11.92 -3.38
CA GLY A 279 -34.62 -10.54 -3.77
C GLY A 279 -36.08 -10.30 -4.11
N GLY A 280 -36.37 -9.12 -4.64
CA GLY A 280 -37.73 -8.76 -4.98
C GLY A 280 -37.89 -7.32 -5.45
N HIS A 281 -39.06 -7.01 -6.01
CA HIS A 281 -39.39 -5.65 -6.43
C HIS A 281 -39.77 -4.80 -5.22
N SER A 282 -39.15 -3.62 -5.04
CA SER A 282 -39.36 -2.80 -3.83
C SER A 282 -40.79 -2.27 -3.65
N SER A 283 -41.67 -2.33 -4.68
CA SER A 283 -43.09 -1.98 -4.54
C SER A 283 -43.94 -3.08 -3.88
N THR A 284 -43.40 -4.29 -3.77
CA THR A 284 -44.01 -5.45 -3.09
C THR A 284 -42.94 -6.11 -2.22
N PRO A 285 -42.39 -5.38 -1.23
CA PRO A 285 -41.23 -5.87 -0.50
C PRO A 285 -41.60 -6.98 0.47
N PHE A 286 -40.65 -7.86 0.77
CA PHE A 286 -40.73 -8.65 2.00
C PHE A 286 -40.73 -7.73 3.23
N PRO A 287 -41.26 -8.19 4.38
CA PRO A 287 -41.25 -7.40 5.61
C PRO A 287 -39.86 -6.89 6.03
N HIS A 288 -38.80 -7.64 5.71
CA HIS A 288 -37.41 -7.23 5.90
C HIS A 288 -36.59 -7.42 4.62
N THR A 289 -35.62 -6.54 4.37
CA THR A 289 -34.63 -6.71 3.29
C THR A 289 -33.40 -7.46 3.83
N GLY A 290 -32.55 -8.00 2.95
CA GLY A 290 -31.26 -8.55 3.37
C GLY A 290 -30.42 -7.54 4.17
N VAL A 291 -30.43 -6.27 3.76
CA VAL A 291 -29.77 -5.17 4.49
C VAL A 291 -30.37 -4.99 5.88
N GLY A 292 -31.71 -5.08 6.01
CA GLY A 292 -32.39 -5.01 7.31
C GLY A 292 -32.01 -6.16 8.24
N ILE A 293 -31.93 -7.39 7.72
CA ILE A 293 -31.53 -8.58 8.49
C ILE A 293 -30.08 -8.43 8.97
N VAL A 294 -29.14 -8.06 8.09
CA VAL A 294 -27.73 -7.86 8.47
C VAL A 294 -27.57 -6.67 9.42
N SER A 295 -28.37 -5.60 9.27
CA SER A 295 -28.34 -4.47 10.21
C SER A 295 -28.78 -4.89 11.63
N GLU A 296 -29.71 -5.84 11.75
CA GLU A 296 -30.07 -6.44 13.05
C GLU A 296 -28.91 -7.27 13.62
N ILE A 297 -28.15 -7.98 12.78
CA ILE A 297 -26.92 -8.69 13.18
C ILE A 297 -25.89 -7.70 13.71
N VAL A 298 -25.61 -6.62 12.97
CA VAL A 298 -24.66 -5.59 13.40
C VAL A 298 -25.09 -4.98 14.73
N THR A 299 -26.36 -4.58 14.85
CA THR A 299 -26.90 -4.02 16.10
C THR A 299 -26.76 -4.99 17.27
N GLN A 300 -27.04 -6.28 17.06
CA GLN A 300 -26.92 -7.30 18.08
C GLN A 300 -25.46 -7.53 18.50
N LEU A 301 -24.53 -7.52 17.55
CA LEU A 301 -23.09 -7.67 17.83
C LEU A 301 -22.56 -6.46 18.61
N GLU A 302 -22.89 -5.24 18.22
CA GLU A 302 -22.43 -4.01 18.89
C GLU A 302 -23.09 -3.78 20.25
N ALA A 303 -24.33 -4.22 20.44
CA ALA A 303 -25.01 -4.15 21.74
C ALA A 303 -24.45 -5.12 22.79
N ASN A 304 -23.61 -6.08 22.37
CA ASN A 304 -23.06 -7.12 23.24
C ASN A 304 -21.52 -7.14 23.22
N PRO A 305 -20.84 -6.06 23.66
CA PRO A 305 -19.39 -6.02 23.71
C PRO A 305 -18.84 -7.00 24.76
N TRP A 306 -17.60 -7.42 24.56
CA TRP A 306 -16.84 -8.20 25.55
C TRP A 306 -16.68 -7.40 26.85
N LYS A 307 -16.37 -8.09 27.96
CA LYS A 307 -16.16 -7.44 29.26
C LYS A 307 -14.67 -7.38 29.58
N PRO A 308 -14.16 -6.24 30.12
CA PRO A 308 -12.76 -6.14 30.50
C PRO A 308 -12.47 -7.10 31.66
N LYS A 309 -11.36 -7.84 31.54
CA LYS A 309 -10.88 -8.78 32.55
C LYS A 309 -9.36 -8.62 32.68
N LEU A 310 -8.89 -8.60 33.93
CA LEU A 310 -7.46 -8.62 34.25
C LEU A 310 -7.10 -10.03 34.74
N ILE A 311 -6.02 -10.57 34.19
CA ILE A 311 -5.46 -11.87 34.58
C ILE A 311 -4.34 -11.62 35.61
N GLU A 312 -4.33 -12.40 36.68
CA GLU A 312 -3.23 -12.37 37.65
C GLU A 312 -1.91 -12.79 36.99
N GLY A 313 -0.83 -12.08 37.30
CA GLY A 313 0.49 -12.32 36.69
C GLY A 313 0.62 -11.90 35.21
N SER A 314 -0.42 -11.37 34.59
CA SER A 314 -0.32 -10.81 33.22
C SER A 314 0.59 -9.58 33.15
N PRO A 315 1.15 -9.22 31.97
CA PRO A 315 1.97 -8.01 31.81
C PRO A 315 1.29 -6.75 32.34
N ILE A 316 -0.01 -6.57 32.06
CA ILE A 316 -0.81 -5.44 32.56
C ILE A 316 -0.84 -5.44 34.10
N HIS A 317 -1.01 -6.61 34.73
CA HIS A 317 -0.99 -6.72 36.18
C HIS A 317 0.40 -6.39 36.76
N GLY A 318 1.46 -6.89 36.13
CA GLY A 318 2.85 -6.60 36.49
C GLY A 318 3.20 -5.11 36.42
N HIS A 319 2.78 -4.43 35.35
CA HIS A 319 2.90 -2.97 35.21
C HIS A 319 2.26 -2.25 36.40
N PHE A 320 1.00 -2.52 36.72
CA PHE A 320 0.36 -1.80 37.82
C PHE A 320 0.90 -2.21 39.20
N ILE A 321 1.47 -3.40 39.37
CA ILE A 321 2.25 -3.76 40.56
C ILE A 321 3.48 -2.85 40.67
N CYS A 322 4.29 -2.74 39.61
CA CYS A 322 5.43 -1.83 39.56
C CYS A 322 5.03 -0.38 39.84
N GLN A 323 3.89 0.06 39.31
CA GLN A 323 3.35 1.38 39.60
C GLN A 323 2.98 1.55 41.09
N SER A 324 2.36 0.54 41.68
CA SER A 324 1.96 0.59 43.09
C SER A 324 3.13 0.56 44.08
N GLU A 325 4.29 0.04 43.66
CA GLU A 325 5.51 -0.03 44.47
C GLU A 325 6.39 1.23 44.30
N HIS A 326 6.62 1.66 43.06
CA HIS A 326 7.55 2.74 42.74
C HIS A 326 6.88 4.11 42.57
N SER A 327 5.55 4.16 42.41
CA SER A 327 4.76 5.39 42.29
C SER A 327 3.39 5.26 42.97
N PRO A 328 3.31 4.89 44.26
CA PRO A 328 2.04 4.58 44.94
C PRO A 328 1.03 5.73 44.95
N ASP A 329 1.52 6.97 44.94
CA ASP A 329 0.73 8.19 45.05
C ASP A 329 0.18 8.70 43.71
N SER A 330 0.69 8.19 42.57
CA SER A 330 0.20 8.58 41.24
C SER A 330 -1.21 8.02 40.98
N ALA A 331 -1.54 6.86 41.55
CA ALA A 331 -2.86 6.25 41.45
C ALA A 331 -3.30 5.55 42.76
N PRO A 332 -3.65 6.30 43.83
CA PRO A 332 -3.91 5.73 45.16
C PRO A 332 -5.01 4.67 45.20
N LYS A 333 -6.03 4.82 44.33
CA LYS A 333 -7.14 3.86 44.21
C LYS A 333 -6.67 2.53 43.60
N ILE A 334 -5.83 2.58 42.56
CA ILE A 334 -5.23 1.41 41.92
C ILE A 334 -4.29 0.72 42.91
N THR A 335 -3.40 1.47 43.55
CA THR A 335 -2.50 0.98 44.62
C THR A 335 -3.26 0.25 45.72
N LYS A 336 -4.39 0.80 46.17
CA LYS A 336 -5.24 0.16 47.20
C LYS A 336 -5.90 -1.13 46.70
N LEU A 337 -6.29 -1.20 45.43
CA LEU A 337 -6.93 -2.38 44.85
C LEU A 337 -5.92 -3.52 44.64
N ILE A 338 -4.70 -3.19 44.20
CA ILE A 338 -3.59 -4.15 44.08
C ILE A 338 -3.24 -4.74 45.44
N LYS A 339 -3.03 -3.89 46.47
CA LYS A 339 -2.77 -4.36 47.84
C LYS A 339 -3.88 -5.24 48.43
N LYS A 340 -5.10 -5.15 47.89
CA LYS A 340 -6.25 -5.97 48.28
C LYS A 340 -6.43 -7.24 47.45
N GLY A 341 -5.74 -7.38 46.31
CA GLY A 341 -5.95 -8.48 45.36
C GLY A 341 -7.32 -8.48 44.68
N ASP A 342 -8.04 -7.34 44.61
CA ASP A 342 -9.38 -7.26 44.01
C ASP A 342 -9.29 -7.03 42.49
N LEU A 343 -8.89 -8.06 41.74
CA LEU A 343 -8.68 -8.00 40.29
C LEU A 343 -9.92 -7.57 39.51
N LYS A 344 -11.12 -7.94 39.97
CA LYS A 344 -12.37 -7.59 39.30
C LYS A 344 -12.66 -6.10 39.39
N ARG A 345 -12.50 -5.50 40.57
CA ARG A 345 -12.63 -4.04 40.69
C ARG A 345 -11.47 -3.33 40.01
N LEU A 346 -10.26 -3.86 40.11
CA LEU A 346 -9.10 -3.30 39.42
C LEU A 346 -9.32 -3.23 37.90
N ALA A 347 -9.74 -4.32 37.25
CA ALA A 347 -10.06 -4.33 35.83
C ALA A 347 -11.11 -3.27 35.44
N LYS A 348 -12.14 -3.08 36.29
CA LYS A 348 -13.16 -2.05 36.06
C LYS A 348 -12.60 -0.63 36.20
N GLU A 349 -11.74 -0.39 37.19
CA GLU A 349 -11.10 0.90 37.38
C GLU A 349 -10.13 1.23 36.24
N LEU A 350 -9.29 0.26 35.83
CA LEU A 350 -8.34 0.40 34.74
C LEU A 350 -9.05 0.67 33.40
N ALA A 351 -10.13 -0.06 33.11
CA ALA A 351 -10.93 0.17 31.90
C ALA A 351 -11.61 1.56 31.90
N GLY A 352 -11.74 2.20 33.06
CA GLY A 352 -12.30 3.55 33.18
C GLY A 352 -11.28 4.69 33.02
N ILE A 353 -9.98 4.41 32.89
CA ILE A 353 -8.93 5.44 32.77
C ILE A 353 -9.01 6.13 31.41
N ASP A 354 -8.84 5.33 30.36
CA ASP A 354 -8.80 5.79 28.99
C ASP A 354 -9.10 4.63 28.02
N ARG A 355 -9.38 4.98 26.77
CA ARG A 355 -9.75 4.02 25.72
C ARG A 355 -8.63 3.00 25.42
N SER A 356 -7.37 3.41 25.44
CA SER A 356 -6.24 2.50 25.17
C SER A 356 -6.14 1.44 26.26
N THR A 357 -6.14 1.86 27.53
CA THR A 357 -6.10 0.93 28.67
C THR A 357 -7.33 -0.01 28.70
N HIS A 358 -8.51 0.49 28.33
CA HIS A 358 -9.72 -0.33 28.23
C HIS A 358 -9.54 -1.54 27.29
N TYR A 359 -9.06 -1.29 26.06
CA TYR A 359 -8.96 -2.34 25.05
C TYR A 359 -7.73 -3.24 25.19
N ARG A 360 -6.80 -2.94 26.11
CA ARG A 360 -5.81 -3.93 26.58
C ARG A 360 -6.45 -5.04 27.42
N LEU A 361 -7.48 -4.70 28.18
CA LEU A 361 -8.18 -5.63 29.09
C LEU A 361 -9.35 -6.38 28.44
N GLN A 362 -9.73 -6.02 27.21
CA GLN A 362 -10.95 -6.50 26.59
C GLN A 362 -10.72 -6.89 25.13
N THR A 363 -11.27 -8.01 24.68
CA THR A 363 -11.40 -8.30 23.25
C THR A 363 -12.17 -7.18 22.56
N SER A 364 -11.57 -6.55 21.54
CA SER A 364 -12.24 -5.52 20.75
C SER A 364 -13.03 -6.19 19.63
N GLN A 365 -14.10 -5.53 19.19
CA GLN A 365 -14.90 -5.92 18.06
C GLN A 365 -15.32 -4.65 17.34
N ALA A 366 -15.06 -4.56 16.04
CA ALA A 366 -15.42 -3.41 15.22
C ALA A 366 -15.99 -3.91 13.88
N VAL A 367 -17.15 -3.38 13.48
CA VAL A 367 -17.74 -3.67 12.16
C VAL A 367 -17.27 -2.58 11.19
N ASP A 368 -16.20 -2.87 10.46
CA ASP A 368 -15.50 -1.87 9.66
C ASP A 368 -15.92 -1.91 8.17
N TYR A 369 -16.51 -3.03 7.72
CA TYR A 369 -16.90 -3.23 6.32
C TYR A 369 -18.39 -3.56 6.18
N PHE A 370 -19.09 -2.87 5.27
CA PHE A 370 -20.49 -3.13 4.94
C PHE A 370 -20.77 -2.94 3.44
N LEU A 371 -21.18 -4.01 2.77
CA LEU A 371 -21.54 -4.04 1.35
C LEU A 371 -22.96 -4.60 1.19
N GLY A 372 -23.84 -3.89 0.49
CA GLY A 372 -25.17 -4.40 0.19
C GLY A 372 -26.00 -3.47 -0.69
N GLY A 373 -26.73 -4.07 -1.65
CA GLY A 373 -27.65 -3.37 -2.54
C GLY A 373 -26.99 -2.71 -3.76
N VAL A 374 -27.74 -2.70 -4.86
CA VAL A 374 -27.29 -2.12 -6.14
C VAL A 374 -28.16 -0.93 -6.53
N LYS A 375 -29.49 -1.03 -6.42
CA LYS A 375 -30.44 0.03 -6.80
C LYS A 375 -31.65 0.07 -5.89
N ILE A 376 -32.29 1.23 -5.75
CA ILE A 376 -33.37 1.47 -4.75
C ILE A 376 -34.66 0.67 -4.99
N ASN A 377 -34.94 0.30 -6.25
CA ASN A 377 -36.16 -0.42 -6.62
C ASN A 377 -36.02 -1.96 -6.65
N ALA A 378 -34.87 -2.48 -6.21
CA ALA A 378 -34.66 -3.92 -6.05
C ALA A 378 -34.16 -4.23 -4.64
N MET A 379 -34.77 -5.23 -4.00
CA MET A 379 -34.31 -5.75 -2.72
C MET A 379 -32.98 -6.50 -2.92
N PRO A 380 -31.94 -6.21 -2.10
CA PRO A 380 -30.63 -6.85 -2.25
C PRO A 380 -30.65 -8.35 -1.94
N GLU A 381 -30.07 -9.15 -2.82
CA GLU A 381 -29.93 -10.61 -2.67
C GLU A 381 -28.64 -11.01 -1.97
N TYR A 382 -27.65 -10.11 -1.97
CA TYR A 382 -26.34 -10.30 -1.37
C TYR A 382 -25.98 -9.12 -0.48
N VAL A 383 -25.58 -9.42 0.76
CA VAL A 383 -25.07 -8.44 1.72
C VAL A 383 -23.88 -9.06 2.45
N LYS A 384 -22.77 -8.33 2.56
CA LYS A 384 -21.53 -8.76 3.20
C LYS A 384 -21.08 -7.75 4.24
N ILE A 385 -20.66 -8.22 5.40
CA ILE A 385 -20.01 -7.41 6.44
C ILE A 385 -18.70 -8.04 6.88
N GLY A 386 -17.75 -7.20 7.28
CA GLY A 386 -16.48 -7.61 7.88
C GLY A 386 -16.36 -7.06 9.29
N ILE A 387 -16.00 -7.94 10.23
CA ILE A 387 -15.83 -7.60 11.65
C ILE A 387 -14.39 -7.92 12.06
N ASN A 388 -13.66 -6.90 12.54
CA ASN A 388 -12.31 -7.06 13.08
C ASN A 388 -12.37 -7.38 14.58
N HIS A 389 -11.58 -8.35 15.03
CA HIS A 389 -11.41 -8.68 16.44
C HIS A 389 -9.95 -8.66 16.86
N ARG A 390 -9.60 -7.87 17.89
CA ARG A 390 -8.33 -8.02 18.62
C ARG A 390 -8.59 -8.77 19.93
N ILE A 391 -8.06 -9.97 20.04
CA ILE A 391 -8.36 -10.97 21.06
C ILE A 391 -7.50 -10.75 22.29
N ALA A 392 -8.13 -10.51 23.44
CA ALA A 392 -7.43 -10.36 24.71
C ALA A 392 -6.89 -11.71 25.24
N PRO A 393 -5.85 -11.71 26.09
CA PRO A 393 -5.18 -12.96 26.52
C PRO A 393 -6.07 -14.00 27.20
N GLN A 394 -7.17 -13.57 27.82
CA GLN A 394 -8.15 -14.44 28.46
C GLN A 394 -9.12 -15.14 27.50
N ASP A 395 -9.17 -14.71 26.24
CA ASP A 395 -10.10 -15.16 25.21
C ASP A 395 -9.34 -15.92 24.10
N SER A 396 -10.07 -16.51 23.15
CA SER A 396 -9.48 -17.28 22.05
C SER A 396 -10.26 -17.12 20.74
N ILE A 397 -9.65 -17.46 19.61
CA ILE A 397 -10.31 -17.47 18.29
C ILE A 397 -11.58 -18.34 18.31
N PRO A 398 -11.55 -19.60 18.83
CA PRO A 398 -12.77 -20.40 19.00
C PRO A 398 -13.85 -19.69 19.83
N ALA A 399 -13.46 -18.99 20.90
CA ALA A 399 -14.40 -18.26 21.75
C ALA A 399 -15.04 -17.07 21.02
N VAL A 400 -14.29 -16.38 20.16
CA VAL A 400 -14.82 -15.32 19.28
C VAL A 400 -15.82 -15.89 18.28
N LYS A 401 -15.45 -16.96 17.56
CA LYS A 401 -16.34 -17.65 16.61
C LYS A 401 -17.63 -18.10 17.32
N ALA A 402 -17.52 -18.76 18.47
CA ALA A 402 -18.65 -19.23 19.26
C ALA A 402 -19.55 -18.09 19.77
N ASN A 403 -18.95 -16.96 20.20
CA ASN A 403 -19.71 -15.80 20.65
C ASN A 403 -20.53 -15.20 19.50
N ILE A 404 -19.96 -15.06 18.29
CA ILE A 404 -20.71 -14.58 17.12
C ILE A 404 -21.90 -15.48 16.83
N LEU A 405 -21.70 -16.79 16.76
CA LEU A 405 -22.78 -17.76 16.52
C LEU A 405 -23.88 -17.68 17.59
N LYS A 406 -23.48 -17.51 18.86
CA LYS A 406 -24.41 -17.27 19.97
C LYS A 406 -25.22 -15.99 19.79
N GLN A 407 -24.59 -14.88 19.39
CA GLN A 407 -25.25 -13.58 19.25
C GLN A 407 -26.21 -13.55 18.05
N ILE A 408 -25.88 -14.20 16.93
CA ILE A 408 -26.74 -14.21 15.74
C ILE A 408 -27.86 -15.25 15.82
N ARG A 409 -27.79 -16.23 16.74
CA ARG A 409 -28.78 -17.31 16.89
C ARG A 409 -30.24 -16.83 16.95
N PRO A 410 -30.62 -15.78 17.71
CA PRO A 410 -32.01 -15.31 17.74
C PRO A 410 -32.47 -14.80 16.37
N ILE A 411 -31.57 -14.17 15.61
CA ILE A 411 -31.85 -13.60 14.29
C ILE A 411 -32.00 -14.71 13.25
N VAL A 412 -31.10 -15.70 13.29
CA VAL A 412 -31.17 -16.91 12.46
C VAL A 412 -32.52 -17.61 12.65
N LYS A 413 -32.97 -17.78 13.90
CA LYS A 413 -34.29 -18.35 14.22
C LYS A 413 -35.44 -17.48 13.73
N LYS A 414 -35.38 -16.16 13.98
CA LYS A 414 -36.41 -15.20 13.60
C LYS A 414 -36.69 -15.19 12.09
N PHE A 415 -35.67 -15.37 11.27
CA PHE A 415 -35.77 -15.30 9.81
C PHE A 415 -35.68 -16.66 9.11
N GLY A 416 -35.57 -17.77 9.84
CA GLY A 416 -35.46 -19.12 9.27
C GLY A 416 -34.24 -19.30 8.35
N LEU A 417 -33.09 -18.73 8.73
CA LEU A 417 -31.88 -18.75 7.89
C LEU A 417 -31.13 -20.08 8.03
N THR A 418 -30.60 -20.58 6.91
CA THR A 418 -29.59 -21.65 6.91
C THR A 418 -28.23 -21.04 7.22
N VAL A 419 -27.41 -21.69 8.05
CA VAL A 419 -26.08 -21.19 8.43
C VAL A 419 -24.99 -22.16 7.98
N LYS A 420 -23.99 -21.64 7.29
CA LYS A 420 -22.72 -22.32 6.97
C LYS A 420 -21.60 -21.58 7.68
N ALA A 421 -21.18 -22.09 8.83
CA ALA A 421 -20.21 -21.40 9.68
C ALA A 421 -18.86 -22.13 9.70
N PHE A 422 -17.82 -21.45 9.19
CA PHE A 422 -16.43 -21.88 9.28
C PHE A 422 -16.21 -23.31 8.77
N GLU A 423 -16.95 -23.72 7.73
CA GLU A 423 -16.88 -25.07 7.16
C GLU A 423 -15.48 -25.33 6.59
N GLY A 424 -14.82 -26.39 7.06
CA GLY A 424 -13.46 -26.75 6.62
C GLY A 424 -12.33 -25.95 7.26
N GLU A 425 -12.63 -25.07 8.22
CA GLU A 425 -11.61 -24.36 9.01
C GLU A 425 -11.22 -25.17 10.25
N ASP A 426 -9.93 -25.12 10.61
CA ASP A 426 -9.46 -25.57 11.92
C ASP A 426 -10.07 -24.71 13.04
N GLU A 427 -10.17 -25.27 14.25
CA GLU A 427 -10.71 -24.57 15.43
C GLU A 427 -12.17 -24.08 15.30
N ASN A 428 -12.98 -24.76 14.48
CA ASN A 428 -14.42 -24.50 14.40
C ASN A 428 -15.11 -24.88 15.72
N PRO A 429 -15.86 -23.97 16.38
CA PRO A 429 -16.57 -24.30 17.61
C PRO A 429 -17.65 -25.36 17.39
N ASP A 430 -17.75 -26.32 18.30
CA ASP A 430 -18.90 -27.25 18.40
C ASP A 430 -20.18 -26.44 18.73
N PHE A 431 -20.87 -25.97 17.70
CA PHE A 431 -22.07 -25.15 17.83
C PHE A 431 -23.15 -25.57 16.85
N GLU A 432 -24.23 -26.16 17.37
CA GLU A 432 -25.39 -26.56 16.57
C GLU A 432 -26.51 -25.51 16.67
N PHE A 433 -26.96 -25.02 15.50
CA PHE A 433 -28.24 -24.34 15.39
C PHE A 433 -29.35 -25.39 15.46
N GLY A 434 -29.80 -25.73 16.67
CA GLY A 434 -30.92 -26.67 16.85
C GLY A 434 -32.18 -26.26 16.07
N GLU A 435 -33.04 -27.25 15.77
CA GLU A 435 -34.24 -27.11 14.93
C GLU A 435 -35.11 -25.89 15.30
N THR A 436 -35.64 -25.24 14.26
CA THR A 436 -36.51 -24.07 14.32
C THR A 436 -37.83 -24.45 15.02
N SER A 437 -38.05 -23.91 16.23
CA SER A 437 -39.35 -23.88 16.88
C SER A 437 -40.05 -22.56 16.57
N ASP A 438 -41.24 -22.64 15.99
CA ASP A 438 -42.11 -21.54 15.62
C ASP A 438 -42.61 -20.83 16.90
N ASP A 439 -42.09 -19.62 17.17
CA ASP A 439 -42.46 -18.85 18.36
C ASP A 439 -42.94 -17.45 17.95
N GLY A 440 -44.23 -17.38 17.63
CA GLY A 440 -45.11 -16.28 18.06
C GLY A 440 -44.84 -14.87 17.53
N MET A 441 -44.33 -14.70 16.31
CA MET A 441 -44.28 -13.38 15.64
C MET A 441 -45.49 -13.18 14.72
N ILE A 442 -45.92 -11.92 14.59
CA ILE A 442 -47.11 -11.50 13.84
C ILE A 442 -47.01 -12.01 12.40
N ASN A 443 -47.85 -12.99 12.05
CA ASN A 443 -47.90 -13.56 10.71
C ASN A 443 -48.42 -12.51 9.72
N PRO A 444 -47.66 -12.15 8.67
CA PRO A 444 -48.24 -11.49 7.51
C PRO A 444 -49.36 -12.36 6.92
N MET A 445 -50.30 -11.77 6.20
CA MET A 445 -51.48 -12.47 5.65
C MET A 445 -51.13 -13.51 4.55
N TYR A 446 -49.84 -13.77 4.31
CA TYR A 446 -49.25 -14.67 3.34
C TYR A 446 -47.93 -15.25 3.89
N GLU A 447 -47.57 -16.49 3.50
CA GLU A 447 -46.29 -17.11 3.88
C GLU A 447 -45.10 -16.33 3.30
N VAL A 448 -44.10 -16.04 4.13
CA VAL A 448 -42.86 -15.36 3.74
C VAL A 448 -41.69 -16.32 3.90
N GLU A 449 -41.17 -16.83 2.79
CA GLU A 449 -39.94 -17.63 2.77
C GLU A 449 -38.77 -16.81 2.24
N TYR A 450 -37.87 -16.40 3.13
CA TYR A 450 -36.64 -15.69 2.76
C TYR A 450 -35.63 -16.59 2.01
N ASN A 451 -35.70 -17.91 2.20
CA ASN A 451 -34.74 -18.92 1.72
C ASN A 451 -33.27 -18.47 1.90
N GLY A 452 -32.98 -17.85 3.06
CA GLY A 452 -31.72 -17.18 3.28
C GLY A 452 -30.60 -18.13 3.74
N THR A 453 -29.40 -17.99 3.19
CA THR A 453 -28.18 -18.66 3.65
C THR A 453 -27.19 -17.63 4.17
N LEU A 454 -26.74 -17.82 5.41
CA LEU A 454 -25.70 -17.04 6.06
C LEU A 454 -24.38 -17.83 6.01
N VAL A 455 -23.35 -17.28 5.40
CA VAL A 455 -22.01 -17.88 5.30
C VAL A 455 -21.07 -17.09 6.19
N LEU A 456 -20.37 -17.77 7.10
CA LEU A 456 -19.36 -17.16 7.96
C LEU A 456 -18.00 -17.78 7.67
N THR A 457 -17.00 -16.92 7.45
CA THR A 457 -15.60 -17.32 7.23
C THR A 457 -14.66 -16.47 8.07
N SER A 458 -13.45 -16.95 8.31
CA SER A 458 -12.41 -16.19 8.99
C SER A 458 -11.16 -15.95 8.14
N SER A 459 -10.47 -14.84 8.39
CA SER A 459 -9.20 -14.50 7.75
C SER A 459 -8.23 -13.82 8.73
N GLN A 460 -6.96 -13.74 8.34
CA GLN A 460 -5.87 -13.08 9.10
C GLN A 460 -5.71 -13.60 10.54
N LEU A 461 -5.82 -14.92 10.72
CA LEU A 461 -5.74 -15.53 12.05
C LEU A 461 -4.34 -15.37 12.64
N THR A 462 -4.27 -14.67 13.76
CA THR A 462 -3.07 -14.53 14.60
C THR A 462 -3.45 -14.88 16.03
N HIS A 463 -2.78 -15.86 16.62
CA HIS A 463 -3.02 -16.21 18.02
C HIS A 463 -2.39 -15.17 18.94
N VAL A 464 -2.90 -15.10 20.17
CA VAL A 464 -2.26 -14.34 21.25
C VAL A 464 -0.83 -14.87 21.42
N THR A 465 0.16 -13.96 21.43
CA THR A 465 1.57 -14.39 21.52
C THR A 465 1.91 -14.89 22.92
N PRO A 466 2.88 -15.79 23.07
CA PRO A 466 3.46 -16.10 24.37
C PRO A 466 3.99 -14.85 25.09
N ILE A 467 3.98 -14.87 26.42
CA ILE A 467 4.59 -13.80 27.23
C ILE A 467 6.10 -13.96 27.16
N SER A 468 6.79 -12.92 26.69
CA SER A 468 8.25 -12.91 26.67
C SER A 468 8.81 -12.78 28.10
N PRO A 469 9.93 -13.45 28.43
CA PRO A 469 10.52 -13.37 29.76
C PRO A 469 10.82 -11.93 30.19
N THR A 470 10.40 -11.58 31.39
CA THR A 470 10.69 -10.28 32.04
C THR A 470 11.66 -10.44 33.22
N THR A 471 12.42 -11.52 33.21
CA THR A 471 13.46 -11.85 34.18
C THR A 471 14.58 -12.64 33.49
N GLY A 472 15.77 -12.64 34.10
CA GLY A 472 16.91 -13.41 33.64
C GLY A 472 17.83 -12.64 32.67
N PRO A 473 18.93 -13.27 32.23
CA PRO A 473 20.08 -12.54 31.68
C PRO A 473 19.79 -11.68 30.46
N VAL A 474 18.85 -12.10 29.59
CA VAL A 474 18.47 -11.32 28.40
C VAL A 474 17.66 -10.09 28.80
N TRP A 475 16.67 -10.26 29.68
CA TRP A 475 15.90 -9.14 30.22
C TRP A 475 16.77 -8.19 31.04
N ASP A 476 17.72 -8.71 31.83
CA ASP A 476 18.61 -7.88 32.64
C ASP A 476 19.47 -6.95 31.78
N VAL A 477 20.00 -7.45 30.64
CA VAL A 477 20.75 -6.61 29.69
C VAL A 477 19.81 -5.62 29.00
N PHE A 478 18.63 -6.06 28.55
CA PHE A 478 17.66 -5.22 27.86
C PHE A 478 17.15 -4.08 28.77
N SER A 479 16.57 -4.42 29.92
CA SER A 479 16.05 -3.47 30.92
C SER A 479 17.15 -2.63 31.57
N GLY A 480 18.35 -3.18 31.76
CA GLY A 480 19.52 -2.44 32.23
C GLY A 480 20.00 -1.38 31.24
N THR A 481 19.92 -1.68 29.94
CA THR A 481 20.20 -0.71 28.85
C THR A 481 19.15 0.40 28.83
N ILE A 482 17.87 0.05 28.99
CA ILE A 482 16.77 1.03 29.09
C ILE A 482 17.04 2.02 30.24
N GLN A 483 17.41 1.50 31.41
CA GLN A 483 17.73 2.35 32.57
C GLN A 483 18.92 3.27 32.31
N HIS A 484 19.95 2.79 31.63
CA HIS A 484 21.11 3.61 31.27
C HIS A 484 20.75 4.72 30.29
N THR A 485 20.14 4.35 29.16
CA THR A 485 19.87 5.27 28.05
C THR A 485 18.96 6.42 28.47
N PHE A 486 17.93 6.12 29.27
CA PHE A 486 16.91 7.09 29.66
C PHE A 486 17.10 7.65 31.08
N ALA A 487 18.29 7.46 31.67
CA ALA A 487 18.62 8.04 32.97
C ALA A 487 18.53 9.57 32.92
N PHE A 488 18.01 10.18 34.00
CA PHE A 488 17.90 11.63 34.12
C PHE A 488 18.09 12.08 35.57
N ASP A 489 18.52 13.33 35.74
CA ASP A 489 18.91 13.87 37.05
C ASP A 489 17.77 13.84 38.06
N GLY A 490 18.03 13.22 39.22
CA GLY A 490 17.07 13.14 40.32
C GLY A 490 15.89 12.20 40.07
N GLY A 491 15.88 11.47 38.95
CA GLY A 491 14.82 10.57 38.56
C GLY A 491 15.19 9.09 38.57
N LYS A 492 14.17 8.25 38.36
CA LYS A 492 14.24 6.80 38.30
C LYS A 492 13.61 6.31 37.00
N VAL A 493 14.25 5.35 36.34
CA VAL A 493 13.69 4.65 35.18
C VAL A 493 13.21 3.28 35.62
N VAL A 494 11.97 2.91 35.27
CA VAL A 494 11.33 1.64 35.63
C VAL A 494 10.92 0.92 34.35
N PRO A 495 11.76 0.01 33.83
CA PRO A 495 11.38 -0.87 32.74
C PRO A 495 10.39 -1.93 33.24
N VAL A 496 9.24 -2.04 32.57
CA VAL A 496 8.25 -3.08 32.88
C VAL A 496 7.56 -3.54 31.61
N GLY A 497 7.50 -4.86 31.42
CA GLY A 497 6.85 -5.46 30.27
C GLY A 497 5.35 -5.18 30.25
N GLU A 498 4.81 -4.85 29.08
CA GLU A 498 3.37 -4.65 28.87
C GLU A 498 2.78 -5.50 27.74
N LEU A 499 1.47 -5.42 27.57
CA LEU A 499 0.72 -5.92 26.44
C LEU A 499 0.41 -4.79 25.47
N MET A 500 0.60 -5.04 24.18
CA MET A 500 0.13 -4.14 23.12
C MET A 500 -1.11 -4.68 22.41
N THR A 501 -1.89 -3.77 21.84
CA THR A 501 -3.16 -4.10 21.18
C THR A 501 -3.04 -4.45 19.71
N GLY A 502 -2.00 -3.94 19.04
CA GLY A 502 -1.67 -4.26 17.65
C GLY A 502 -0.85 -5.54 17.55
N ASN A 503 -0.58 -5.95 16.31
CA ASN A 503 0.36 -7.00 15.96
C ASN A 503 1.42 -6.38 15.07
N THR A 504 2.67 -6.82 15.20
CA THR A 504 3.79 -6.42 14.33
C THR A 504 4.30 -7.62 13.52
N ASP A 505 5.38 -7.42 12.78
CA ASP A 505 6.11 -8.48 12.07
C ASP A 505 6.60 -9.62 12.98
N THR A 506 6.79 -9.36 14.28
CA THR A 506 7.21 -10.36 15.29
C THR A 506 6.38 -11.64 15.35
N ARG A 507 5.09 -11.61 14.95
CA ARG A 507 4.26 -12.83 14.89
C ARG A 507 4.85 -13.90 13.98
N HIS A 508 5.68 -13.51 13.01
CA HIS A 508 6.38 -14.39 12.07
C HIS A 508 7.73 -14.89 12.60
N TYR A 509 8.18 -14.40 13.76
CA TYR A 509 9.51 -14.69 14.32
C TYR A 509 9.49 -15.45 15.64
N LEU A 510 8.32 -15.83 16.15
CA LEU A 510 8.15 -16.44 17.49
C LEU A 510 8.93 -17.76 17.68
N ASN A 511 9.23 -18.49 16.60
CA ASN A 511 10.01 -19.73 16.63
C ASN A 511 11.52 -19.50 16.85
N LEU A 512 12.01 -18.29 16.60
CA LEU A 512 13.44 -17.97 16.63
C LEU A 512 13.97 -17.72 18.05
N THR A 513 13.12 -17.28 18.99
CA THR A 513 13.47 -17.08 20.39
C THR A 513 12.22 -16.82 21.25
N PRO A 514 12.22 -17.19 22.55
CA PRO A 514 11.19 -16.73 23.49
C PRO A 514 11.37 -15.26 23.91
N ASN A 515 12.52 -14.64 23.64
CA ASN A 515 12.83 -13.27 24.03
C ASN A 515 12.44 -12.27 22.92
N VAL A 516 11.13 -12.05 22.73
CA VAL A 516 10.59 -11.18 21.67
C VAL A 516 9.97 -9.92 22.27
N TYR A 517 10.70 -8.81 22.17
CA TYR A 517 10.27 -7.52 22.70
C TYR A 517 9.85 -6.58 21.56
N ARG A 518 8.87 -5.74 21.85
CA ARG A 518 8.24 -4.82 20.89
C ARG A 518 8.22 -3.43 21.47
N TRP A 519 9.07 -2.55 20.98
CA TRP A 519 9.23 -1.25 21.63
C TRP A 519 9.91 -0.21 20.74
N VAL A 520 9.16 0.83 20.41
CA VAL A 520 9.71 2.12 19.99
C VAL A 520 9.75 3.03 21.22
N PRO A 521 10.94 3.45 21.70
CA PRO A 521 11.06 4.18 22.97
C PRO A 521 10.76 5.67 22.81
N VAL A 522 9.55 6.00 22.35
CA VAL A 522 9.08 7.38 22.19
C VAL A 522 8.38 7.84 23.46
N ARG A 523 8.64 9.09 23.87
CA ARG A 523 7.95 9.72 25.00
C ARG A 523 6.48 9.97 24.68
N LYS A 524 5.61 9.85 25.68
CA LYS A 524 4.18 10.11 25.53
C LYS A 524 3.94 11.50 24.92
N GLY A 525 3.30 11.54 23.75
CA GLY A 525 2.99 12.76 23.03
C GLY A 525 4.09 13.26 22.09
N HIS A 526 5.19 12.52 21.91
CA HIS A 526 6.31 12.83 20.99
C HIS A 526 6.23 12.07 19.66
N ALA A 527 5.25 11.20 19.50
CA ALA A 527 4.79 10.68 18.21
C ALA A 527 3.28 10.83 18.16
N LEU A 528 2.76 11.36 17.06
CA LEU A 528 1.36 11.73 16.93
C LEU A 528 0.81 11.28 15.58
N ASN A 529 -0.49 10.98 15.58
CA ASN A 529 -1.28 10.74 14.38
C ASN A 529 -0.82 9.52 13.53
N LEU A 530 -0.35 8.44 14.18
CA LEU A 530 -0.11 7.16 13.51
C LEU A 530 -1.35 6.74 12.70
N HIS A 531 -1.12 6.24 11.49
CA HIS A 531 -2.13 5.84 10.49
C HIS A 531 -3.10 6.93 10.04
N THR A 532 -2.93 8.19 10.46
CA THR A 532 -3.84 9.29 10.09
C THR A 532 -3.10 10.51 9.56
N VAL A 533 -3.85 11.57 9.27
CA VAL A 533 -3.36 12.83 8.71
C VAL A 533 -2.42 13.51 9.70
N ASP A 534 -1.37 14.15 9.18
CA ASP A 534 -0.38 14.87 9.98
C ASP A 534 0.42 13.98 10.95
N GLU A 535 0.70 12.75 10.52
CA GLU A 535 1.67 11.88 11.19
C GLU A 535 3.02 12.61 11.33
N ARG A 536 3.59 12.57 12.53
CA ARG A 536 4.84 13.23 12.86
C ARG A 536 5.53 12.63 14.08
N VAL A 537 6.85 12.77 14.13
CA VAL A 537 7.69 12.44 15.28
C VAL A 537 8.54 13.64 15.71
N ASP A 538 8.70 13.80 17.02
CA ASP A 538 9.63 14.75 17.61
C ASP A 538 11.07 14.26 17.41
N MET A 539 11.91 15.11 16.80
CA MET A 539 13.26 14.67 16.40
C MET A 539 14.25 14.60 17.56
N GLU A 540 13.97 15.21 18.72
CA GLU A 540 14.76 14.93 19.93
C GLU A 540 14.46 13.53 20.45
N SER A 541 13.19 13.12 20.46
CA SER A 541 12.84 11.72 20.76
C SER A 541 13.41 10.74 19.74
N HIS A 542 13.49 11.10 18.45
CA HIS A 542 14.19 10.25 17.47
C HIS A 542 15.65 10.03 17.87
N LEU A 543 16.37 11.07 18.33
CA LEU A 543 17.75 10.94 18.80
C LEU A 543 17.86 10.01 20.02
N GLU A 544 16.91 10.06 20.95
CA GLU A 544 16.86 9.12 22.08
C GLU A 544 16.69 7.66 21.62
N ILE A 545 15.89 7.42 20.57
CA ILE A 545 15.73 6.09 19.96
C ILE A 545 17.06 5.62 19.34
N VAL A 546 17.78 6.51 18.62
CA VAL A 546 19.10 6.16 18.06
C VAL A 546 20.09 5.80 19.16
N SER A 547 20.12 6.60 20.25
CA SER A 547 20.95 6.34 21.44
C SER A 547 20.65 4.99 22.06
N PHE A 548 19.35 4.65 22.21
CA PHE A 548 18.93 3.37 22.74
C PHE A 548 19.43 2.19 21.90
N TYR A 549 19.24 2.22 20.58
CA TYR A 549 19.73 1.14 19.73
C TYR A 549 21.26 1.02 19.74
N TYR A 550 21.96 2.15 19.80
CA TYR A 550 23.42 2.18 19.91
C TYR A 550 23.92 1.49 21.19
N ASP A 551 23.36 1.85 22.34
CA ASP A 551 23.74 1.26 23.63
C ASP A 551 23.26 -0.18 23.77
N LEU A 552 22.09 -0.53 23.20
CA LEU A 552 21.58 -1.90 23.18
C LEU A 552 22.52 -2.84 22.45
N ILE A 553 22.97 -2.46 21.25
CA ILE A 553 23.90 -3.26 20.45
C ILE A 553 25.20 -3.47 21.23
N ARG A 554 25.76 -2.40 21.81
CA ARG A 554 27.02 -2.46 22.59
C ARG A 554 26.90 -3.35 23.83
N ASN A 555 25.83 -3.18 24.60
CA ASN A 555 25.59 -3.96 25.82
C ASN A 555 25.38 -5.44 25.51
N PHE A 556 24.60 -5.78 24.48
CA PHE A 556 24.46 -7.18 24.07
C PHE A 556 25.75 -7.78 23.53
N ASP A 557 26.57 -7.01 22.81
CA ASP A 557 27.88 -7.43 22.32
C ASP A 557 28.89 -7.68 23.45
N ALA A 558 28.87 -6.86 24.50
CA ALA A 558 29.67 -7.03 25.70
C ALA A 558 29.17 -8.16 26.61
N SER A 559 27.88 -8.50 26.55
CA SER A 559 27.26 -9.49 27.42
C SER A 559 27.48 -10.94 26.97
N LYS A 560 27.46 -11.85 27.95
CA LYS A 560 27.33 -13.30 27.73
C LYS A 560 25.88 -13.78 27.81
N ALA A 561 24.90 -12.88 27.74
CA ALA A 561 23.50 -13.27 27.77
C ALA A 561 23.15 -14.13 26.54
N ALA A 562 22.42 -15.23 26.77
CA ALA A 562 22.05 -16.20 25.74
C ALA A 562 23.25 -16.85 25.00
N THR A 563 24.11 -17.56 25.75
CA THR A 563 25.12 -18.47 25.19
C THR A 563 24.47 -19.74 24.62
N THR A 564 25.17 -20.39 23.69
CA THR A 564 24.71 -21.65 23.07
C THR A 564 24.80 -22.87 23.99
N VAL A 565 25.11 -22.71 25.29
CA VAL A 565 25.28 -23.82 26.25
C VAL A 565 24.46 -23.59 27.53
N GLU A 566 23.20 -24.05 27.50
CA GLU A 566 22.50 -24.83 28.56
C GLU A 566 21.02 -25.04 28.17
N THR A 567 20.77 -26.05 27.33
CA THR A 567 19.61 -26.94 27.47
C THR A 567 20.12 -28.37 27.28
N ALA A 568 20.92 -28.82 28.24
CA ALA A 568 21.26 -30.22 28.41
C ALA A 568 20.22 -30.88 29.32
N GLU A 569 18.97 -30.94 28.87
CA GLU A 569 18.03 -32.01 29.24
C GLU A 569 16.93 -32.18 28.20
N VAL A 570 17.31 -32.15 26.92
CA VAL A 570 16.63 -32.96 25.91
C VAL A 570 17.70 -33.88 25.38
N VAL A 571 17.58 -35.15 25.75
CA VAL A 571 18.39 -36.30 25.32
C VAL A 571 19.32 -35.94 24.16
N HIS A 572 20.60 -35.69 24.49
CA HIS A 572 21.68 -35.67 23.52
C HIS A 572 21.80 -37.07 22.89
N LEU A 573 20.95 -37.37 21.92
CA LEU A 573 21.40 -38.16 20.79
C LEU A 573 22.24 -37.22 19.94
N ARG A 574 23.54 -37.13 20.30
CA ARG A 574 24.58 -36.78 19.34
C ARG A 574 24.43 -37.71 18.15
N THR A 575 23.69 -37.28 17.13
CA THR A 575 23.75 -37.90 15.81
C THR A 575 24.68 -37.05 14.96
N ALA A 576 25.97 -37.29 15.16
CA ALA A 576 26.82 -37.37 14.00
C ALA A 576 26.14 -38.35 13.04
N PHE A 577 25.88 -37.92 11.80
CA PHE A 577 25.21 -38.66 10.73
C PHE A 577 23.66 -38.73 10.76
N THR A 578 22.98 -37.61 10.58
CA THR A 578 21.67 -37.60 9.92
C THR A 578 21.87 -37.37 8.42
N PHE A 579 21.70 -38.43 7.64
CA PHE A 579 21.56 -38.32 6.20
C PHE A 579 20.28 -37.53 5.90
N ARG A 580 20.38 -36.39 5.22
CA ARG A 580 19.24 -35.61 4.72
C ARG A 580 19.06 -35.93 3.23
N ALA A 581 17.88 -36.42 2.85
CA ALA A 581 17.54 -36.63 1.44
C ALA A 581 17.42 -35.26 0.75
N ILE A 582 18.00 -35.14 -0.44
CA ILE A 582 17.93 -33.93 -1.25
C ILE A 582 16.53 -33.87 -1.87
N THR A 583 15.84 -32.73 -1.76
CA THR A 583 14.42 -32.60 -2.15
C THR A 583 14.11 -31.40 -3.05
N HIS A 584 15.08 -30.49 -3.25
CA HIS A 584 14.93 -29.30 -4.10
C HIS A 584 15.84 -29.36 -5.33
N TYR A 585 15.35 -28.85 -6.46
CA TYR A 585 16.08 -28.78 -7.73
C TYR A 585 17.40 -28.01 -7.63
N ILE A 586 17.42 -26.90 -6.88
CA ILE A 586 18.62 -26.08 -6.67
C ILE A 586 19.74 -26.78 -5.88
N ASP A 587 19.38 -27.83 -5.12
CA ASP A 587 20.32 -28.62 -4.32
C ASP A 587 20.81 -29.87 -5.07
N LEU A 588 20.49 -30.01 -6.37
CA LEU A 588 20.95 -31.13 -7.19
C LEU A 588 22.48 -31.04 -7.32
N PRO A 589 23.23 -32.09 -6.92
CA PRO A 589 24.68 -32.04 -7.02
C PRO A 589 25.14 -32.20 -8.46
N ASP A 590 26.25 -31.55 -8.83
CA ASP A 590 26.84 -31.58 -10.18
C ASP A 590 27.14 -32.99 -10.73
N TRP A 591 27.32 -33.97 -9.83
CA TRP A 591 27.56 -35.37 -10.19
C TRP A 591 26.29 -36.17 -10.49
N TYR A 592 25.10 -35.62 -10.23
CA TYR A 592 23.83 -36.33 -10.40
C TYR A 592 23.64 -36.79 -11.85
N LYS A 593 23.40 -38.09 -12.01
CA LYS A 593 23.01 -38.71 -13.27
C LYS A 593 21.78 -39.56 -13.05
N ASP A 594 20.83 -39.46 -13.97
CA ASP A 594 19.56 -40.18 -13.85
C ASP A 594 19.73 -41.70 -13.67
N ALA A 595 20.72 -42.31 -14.36
CA ALA A 595 20.99 -43.75 -14.26
C ALA A 595 21.52 -44.20 -12.88
N GLU A 596 22.16 -43.31 -12.13
CA GLU A 596 22.71 -43.57 -10.80
C GLU A 596 21.69 -43.23 -9.69
N GLY A 597 20.85 -42.22 -9.95
CA GLY A 597 19.79 -41.78 -9.07
C GLY A 597 20.30 -41.01 -7.84
N LEU A 598 19.36 -40.50 -7.05
CA LEU A 598 19.65 -39.70 -5.87
C LEU A 598 19.41 -40.54 -4.60
N PRO A 599 20.33 -40.57 -3.64
CA PRO A 599 20.12 -41.31 -2.41
C PRO A 599 18.95 -40.67 -1.63
N PHE A 600 18.07 -41.51 -1.14
CA PHE A 600 16.83 -41.10 -0.47
C PHE A 600 16.82 -41.45 1.03
N ARG A 601 17.81 -42.25 1.46
CA ARG A 601 18.09 -42.60 2.87
C ARG A 601 19.55 -43.01 3.04
N ARG A 602 20.02 -43.11 4.29
CA ARG A 602 21.43 -43.39 4.63
C ARG A 602 21.93 -44.77 4.23
N GLU A 603 21.12 -45.79 4.45
CA GLU A 603 21.48 -47.20 4.23
C GLU A 603 20.54 -47.82 3.19
N ASP A 604 21.01 -48.63 2.27
CA ASP A 604 20.15 -49.27 1.27
C ASP A 604 19.14 -50.25 1.92
N LEU A 605 17.95 -50.38 1.34
CA LEU A 605 16.90 -51.34 1.76
C LEU A 605 17.44 -52.76 1.81
N THR A 606 17.19 -53.44 2.91
CA THR A 606 17.43 -54.89 3.04
C THR A 606 16.43 -55.66 2.19
N GLN A 607 16.74 -56.92 1.84
CA GLN A 607 15.85 -57.76 1.03
C GLN A 607 14.46 -57.94 1.66
N ARG A 608 14.37 -57.95 3.00
CA ARG A 608 13.09 -58.04 3.72
C ARG A 608 12.25 -56.77 3.56
N GLU A 609 12.88 -55.60 3.59
CA GLU A 609 12.18 -54.32 3.38
C GLU A 609 11.79 -54.16 1.91
N ALA A 610 12.67 -54.52 0.99
CA ALA A 610 12.36 -54.52 -0.45
C ALA A 610 11.14 -55.41 -0.76
N ASN A 611 11.03 -56.59 -0.14
CA ASN A 611 9.87 -57.47 -0.34
C ASN A 611 8.56 -56.91 0.24
N LYS A 612 8.62 -55.99 1.23
CA LYS A 612 7.42 -55.30 1.74
C LYS A 612 6.90 -54.26 0.76
N ILE A 613 7.80 -53.59 0.03
CA ILE A 613 7.46 -52.53 -0.93
C ILE A 613 7.11 -53.13 -2.31
N PHE A 614 7.82 -54.19 -2.70
CA PHE A 614 7.71 -54.82 -4.03
C PHE A 614 7.26 -56.29 -3.91
N PRO A 615 5.96 -56.59 -4.09
CA PRO A 615 5.43 -57.96 -4.09
C PRO A 615 5.96 -58.85 -5.22
N SER A 616 6.65 -58.28 -6.19
CA SER A 616 7.27 -58.93 -7.35
C SER A 616 8.60 -59.65 -7.03
N ASN A 617 9.02 -59.69 -5.76
CA ASN A 617 10.31 -60.24 -5.29
C ASN A 617 11.51 -59.61 -6.01
N LEU A 618 11.52 -58.27 -6.08
CA LEU A 618 12.66 -57.52 -6.61
C LEU A 618 13.86 -57.66 -5.67
N SER A 619 15.07 -57.87 -6.21
CA SER A 619 16.27 -57.94 -5.36
C SER A 619 16.53 -56.59 -4.70
N ALA A 620 17.06 -56.59 -3.47
CA ALA A 620 17.38 -55.38 -2.72
C ALA A 620 18.22 -54.36 -3.52
N PRO A 621 19.29 -54.76 -4.25
CA PRO A 621 20.05 -53.81 -5.07
C PRO A 621 19.20 -53.16 -6.16
N SER A 622 18.38 -53.95 -6.86
CA SER A 622 17.49 -53.46 -7.92
C SER A 622 16.39 -52.54 -7.38
N ALA A 623 15.88 -52.81 -6.17
CA ALA A 623 14.84 -52.01 -5.52
C ALA A 623 15.39 -50.65 -5.08
N ASN A 624 16.59 -50.63 -4.51
CA ASN A 624 17.27 -49.40 -4.13
C ASN A 624 17.64 -48.55 -5.35
N LEU A 625 18.14 -49.17 -6.43
CA LEU A 625 18.43 -48.45 -7.66
C LEU A 625 17.17 -47.78 -8.23
N LEU A 626 16.06 -48.51 -8.33
CA LEU A 626 14.80 -47.96 -8.83
C LEU A 626 14.30 -46.77 -7.98
N LEU A 627 14.39 -46.88 -6.65
CA LEU A 627 13.99 -45.80 -5.74
C LEU A 627 14.91 -44.58 -5.83
N LYS A 628 16.23 -44.78 -6.00
CA LYS A 628 17.19 -43.68 -6.20
C LYS A 628 16.92 -42.94 -7.52
N ILE A 629 16.71 -43.68 -8.62
CA ILE A 629 16.41 -43.09 -9.93
C ILE A 629 15.15 -42.25 -9.83
N LEU A 630 14.04 -42.82 -9.33
CA LEU A 630 12.77 -42.10 -9.23
C LEU A 630 12.81 -40.94 -8.24
N HIS A 631 13.55 -41.04 -7.13
CA HIS A 631 13.75 -39.91 -6.22
C HIS A 631 14.49 -38.77 -6.92
N GLY A 632 15.57 -39.08 -7.64
CA GLY A 632 16.30 -38.12 -8.45
C GLY A 632 15.41 -37.42 -9.47
N ARG A 633 14.55 -38.15 -10.19
CA ARG A 633 13.63 -37.55 -11.16
C ARG A 633 12.58 -36.62 -10.57
N ARG A 634 12.11 -36.92 -9.35
CA ARG A 634 11.18 -36.05 -8.61
C ARG A 634 11.83 -34.71 -8.28
N VAL A 635 13.12 -34.73 -7.95
CA VAL A 635 13.90 -33.54 -7.58
C VAL A 635 14.38 -32.79 -8.82
N ALA A 636 14.81 -33.51 -9.85
CA ALA A 636 15.28 -32.94 -11.11
C ALA A 636 14.13 -32.45 -12.03
N GLY A 637 12.87 -32.66 -11.67
CA GLY A 637 11.73 -32.30 -12.53
C GLY A 637 11.68 -33.09 -13.85
N THR A 638 12.14 -34.35 -13.86
CA THR A 638 12.31 -35.17 -15.08
C THR A 638 11.39 -36.41 -15.11
N LEU A 639 10.37 -36.49 -14.26
CA LEU A 639 9.50 -37.67 -14.15
C LEU A 639 8.83 -38.08 -15.46
N ASP A 640 8.36 -37.10 -16.24
CA ASP A 640 7.63 -37.30 -17.49
C ASP A 640 8.54 -37.21 -18.74
N ASP A 641 9.87 -37.17 -18.57
CA ASP A 641 10.83 -37.06 -19.66
C ASP A 641 10.99 -38.39 -20.42
N PRO A 642 10.56 -38.48 -21.70
CA PRO A 642 10.62 -39.74 -22.46
C PRO A 642 12.04 -40.18 -22.80
N SER A 643 13.02 -39.26 -22.82
CA SER A 643 14.42 -39.59 -23.13
C SER A 643 15.08 -40.44 -22.03
N LEU A 644 14.62 -40.27 -20.79
CA LEU A 644 15.14 -40.98 -19.62
C LEU A 644 14.45 -42.33 -19.39
N ALA A 645 13.36 -42.65 -20.10
CA ALA A 645 12.62 -43.90 -19.93
C ALA A 645 13.49 -45.16 -20.12
N GLN A 646 14.61 -45.06 -20.85
CA GLN A 646 15.58 -46.15 -21.02
C GLN A 646 16.17 -46.66 -19.68
N ASN A 647 16.40 -45.78 -18.70
CA ASN A 647 17.05 -46.12 -17.43
C ASN A 647 16.13 -46.90 -16.47
N THR A 648 14.81 -46.83 -16.68
CA THR A 648 13.81 -47.58 -15.90
C THR A 648 13.16 -48.73 -16.68
N ARG A 649 13.50 -48.91 -17.97
CA ARG A 649 12.89 -49.90 -18.88
C ARG A 649 13.00 -51.35 -18.39
N GLN A 650 14.04 -51.67 -17.64
CA GLN A 650 14.26 -53.00 -17.05
C GLN A 650 13.29 -53.34 -15.90
N PHE A 651 12.64 -52.34 -15.30
CA PHE A 651 11.68 -52.52 -14.21
C PHE A 651 10.24 -52.54 -14.74
N ARG A 652 9.39 -53.37 -14.14
CA ARG A 652 7.98 -53.43 -14.52
C ARG A 652 7.29 -52.12 -14.15
N ILE A 653 6.36 -51.66 -15.00
CA ILE A 653 5.57 -50.43 -14.75
C ILE A 653 4.86 -50.49 -13.39
N THR A 654 4.41 -51.67 -12.96
CA THR A 654 3.79 -51.88 -11.64
C THR A 654 4.73 -51.61 -10.48
N ASP A 655 6.02 -51.93 -10.64
CA ASP A 655 7.05 -51.70 -9.62
C ASP A 655 7.45 -50.22 -9.60
N GLN A 656 7.55 -49.58 -10.76
CA GLN A 656 7.79 -48.12 -10.85
C GLN A 656 6.70 -47.31 -10.15
N LYS A 657 5.42 -47.64 -10.37
CA LYS A 657 4.29 -46.96 -9.70
C LYS A 657 4.32 -47.12 -8.18
N ARG A 658 4.66 -48.32 -7.68
CA ARG A 658 4.80 -48.58 -6.24
C ARG A 658 5.99 -47.86 -5.63
N ALA A 659 7.13 -47.84 -6.33
CA ALA A 659 8.30 -47.09 -5.92
C ALA A 659 7.98 -45.59 -5.79
N LEU A 660 7.28 -45.01 -6.77
CA LEU A 660 6.86 -43.61 -6.74
C LEU A 660 5.85 -43.33 -5.62
N GLN A 661 4.88 -44.22 -5.41
CA GLN A 661 3.93 -44.12 -4.30
C GLN A 661 4.65 -44.16 -2.94
N TYR A 662 5.56 -45.11 -2.76
CA TYR A 662 6.38 -45.23 -1.55
C TYR A 662 7.20 -43.96 -1.30
N LEU A 663 7.86 -43.43 -2.33
CA LEU A 663 8.65 -42.21 -2.23
C LEU A 663 7.78 -40.98 -1.89
N ARG A 664 6.59 -40.84 -2.47
CA ARG A 664 5.66 -39.73 -2.16
C ARG A 664 5.12 -39.78 -0.74
N GLU A 665 4.92 -40.99 -0.20
CA GLU A 665 4.46 -41.20 1.17
C GLU A 665 5.57 -40.95 2.21
N HIS A 666 6.82 -41.27 1.88
CA HIS A 666 7.93 -41.25 2.86
C HIS A 666 8.90 -40.07 2.69
N ILE A 667 8.93 -39.42 1.52
CA ILE A 667 9.85 -38.31 1.20
C ILE A 667 9.07 -37.22 0.45
N PRO A 668 8.67 -36.13 1.14
CA PRO A 668 7.97 -35.03 0.50
C PRO A 668 8.93 -34.31 -0.46
N VAL A 669 8.51 -34.19 -1.71
CA VAL A 669 9.19 -33.43 -2.77
C VAL A 669 8.10 -32.67 -3.52
N ASP A 670 8.27 -31.36 -3.68
CA ASP A 670 7.40 -30.56 -4.53
C ASP A 670 7.80 -30.75 -6.00
N GLU A 671 7.19 -31.76 -6.62
CA GLU A 671 7.48 -32.15 -8.01
C GLU A 671 7.08 -31.07 -9.01
N ILE A 672 6.09 -30.22 -8.69
CA ILE A 672 5.61 -29.14 -9.58
C ILE A 672 6.59 -27.97 -9.54
N LEU A 673 6.98 -27.54 -8.34
CA LEU A 673 7.96 -26.47 -8.16
C LEU A 673 9.30 -26.83 -8.82
N ASN A 674 9.82 -28.03 -8.57
CA ASN A 674 11.09 -28.47 -9.15
C ASN A 674 11.03 -28.58 -10.69
N ALA A 675 9.89 -29.00 -11.25
CA ALA A 675 9.69 -28.99 -12.70
C ALA A 675 9.59 -27.57 -13.29
N GLY A 676 9.01 -26.63 -12.54
CA GLY A 676 8.95 -25.20 -12.90
C GLY A 676 10.34 -24.57 -12.95
N LEU A 677 11.14 -24.75 -11.88
CA LEU A 677 12.51 -24.22 -11.80
C LEU A 677 13.40 -24.77 -12.93
N ARG A 678 13.29 -26.06 -13.26
CA ARG A 678 13.97 -26.63 -14.42
C ARG A 678 13.54 -26.00 -15.74
N ALA A 679 12.24 -25.73 -15.91
CA ALA A 679 11.73 -25.14 -17.14
C ALA A 679 12.25 -23.69 -17.32
N GLU A 680 12.41 -22.95 -16.24
CA GLU A 680 13.02 -21.61 -16.25
C GLU A 680 14.51 -21.65 -16.64
N ASP A 681 15.28 -22.59 -16.10
CA ASP A 681 16.70 -22.79 -16.49
C ASP A 681 16.85 -23.26 -17.95
N GLU A 682 15.94 -24.10 -18.46
CA GLU A 682 15.94 -24.49 -19.88
C GLU A 682 15.55 -23.32 -20.80
N LEU A 683 14.64 -22.45 -20.36
CA LEU A 683 14.24 -21.22 -21.07
C LEU A 683 15.39 -20.21 -21.15
N SER A 684 16.11 -19.98 -20.04
CA SER A 684 17.23 -19.02 -20.01
C SER A 684 18.37 -19.43 -20.94
N VAL A 685 18.69 -20.73 -21.01
CA VAL A 685 19.70 -21.25 -21.93
C VAL A 685 19.28 -21.10 -23.40
N ILE A 686 17.99 -21.27 -23.71
CA ILE A 686 17.47 -21.06 -25.07
C ILE A 686 17.54 -19.57 -25.43
N GLU A 687 17.18 -18.69 -24.51
CA GLU A 687 17.27 -17.23 -24.72
C GLU A 687 18.71 -16.77 -24.91
N GLU A 688 19.67 -17.30 -24.14
CA GLU A 688 21.10 -17.03 -24.35
C GLU A 688 21.59 -17.55 -25.70
N GLN A 689 21.18 -18.75 -26.10
CA GLN A 689 21.52 -19.30 -27.42
C GLN A 689 20.92 -18.48 -28.57
N ASP A 690 19.67 -18.01 -28.42
CA ASP A 690 19.01 -17.12 -29.38
C ASP A 690 19.68 -15.75 -29.42
N ASN A 691 20.17 -15.23 -28.29
CA ASN A 691 20.91 -13.98 -28.23
C ASN A 691 22.29 -14.12 -28.88
N VAL A 692 23.02 -15.21 -28.63
CA VAL A 692 24.29 -15.51 -29.31
C VAL A 692 24.08 -15.74 -30.81
N ALA A 693 22.98 -16.39 -31.21
CA ALA A 693 22.63 -16.57 -32.62
C ALA A 693 22.29 -15.24 -33.30
N LYS A 694 21.60 -14.32 -32.61
CA LYS A 694 21.33 -12.95 -33.09
C LYS A 694 22.62 -12.12 -33.18
N GLU A 695 23.51 -12.22 -32.21
CA GLU A 695 24.82 -11.56 -32.24
C GLU A 695 25.70 -12.09 -33.38
N ALA A 696 25.63 -13.39 -33.65
CA ALA A 696 26.31 -14.00 -34.80
C ALA A 696 25.68 -13.58 -36.14
N GLU A 697 24.34 -13.44 -36.22
CA GLU A 697 23.65 -12.91 -37.41
C GLU A 697 23.98 -11.42 -37.65
N GLU A 698 24.07 -10.61 -36.60
CA GLU A 698 24.48 -9.19 -36.69
C GLU A 698 25.95 -9.03 -37.13
N GLN A 699 26.84 -9.97 -36.81
CA GLN A 699 28.22 -9.96 -37.29
C GLN A 699 28.40 -10.42 -38.75
N PHE A 700 27.41 -11.09 -39.35
CA PHE A 700 27.49 -11.57 -40.73
C PHE A 700 26.84 -10.64 -41.77
N GLU A 701 26.16 -9.57 -41.36
CA GLU A 701 25.56 -8.58 -42.28
C GLU A 701 26.50 -7.42 -42.71
N ASP A 702 27.73 -7.32 -42.17
CA ASP A 702 28.76 -6.40 -42.69
C ASP A 702 29.77 -7.15 -43.59
N GLY A 703 29.63 -6.98 -44.91
CA GLY A 703 30.45 -7.67 -45.90
C GLY A 703 31.71 -6.90 -46.33
N SER A 704 32.90 -7.47 -46.11
CA SER A 704 33.93 -7.81 -47.14
C SER A 704 35.34 -8.14 -46.55
N PRO A 705 36.18 -8.93 -47.26
CA PRO A 705 36.97 -10.02 -46.66
C PRO A 705 38.46 -9.69 -46.40
N ARG A 706 39.09 -10.40 -45.45
CA ARG A 706 40.56 -10.47 -45.30
C ARG A 706 41.03 -11.92 -45.14
N ASP A 707 41.98 -12.31 -45.98
CA ASP A 707 42.61 -13.64 -46.03
C ASP A 707 43.49 -13.96 -44.78
N PRO A 708 43.61 -15.25 -44.38
CA PRO A 708 44.37 -15.74 -43.22
C PRO A 708 45.80 -16.16 -43.62
N PRO A 709 46.83 -16.29 -42.73
CA PRO A 709 46.97 -17.43 -41.77
C PRO A 709 47.97 -17.14 -40.57
N PRO A 710 48.61 -18.11 -39.83
CA PRO A 710 48.35 -19.53 -39.54
C PRO A 710 48.42 -19.96 -38.02
N THR A 711 47.80 -21.11 -37.70
CA THR A 711 48.18 -22.18 -36.73
C THR A 711 48.45 -21.83 -35.25
N THR A 712 47.83 -22.44 -34.23
CA THR A 712 47.86 -23.90 -33.93
C THR A 712 46.73 -24.39 -33.00
N ARG A 713 46.10 -25.50 -33.45
CA ARG A 713 45.59 -26.70 -32.76
C ARG A 713 44.31 -26.68 -31.89
N GLU A 714 43.38 -27.49 -32.38
CA GLU A 714 42.05 -27.91 -31.94
C GLU A 714 42.07 -28.98 -30.84
N GLU A 715 40.91 -29.17 -30.19
CA GLU A 715 40.21 -30.47 -30.01
C GLU A 715 38.71 -30.17 -29.70
N THR A 716 37.84 -30.12 -30.71
CA THR A 716 36.86 -31.15 -31.18
C THR A 716 35.64 -31.44 -30.28
N ILE A 717 34.48 -30.87 -30.65
CA ILE A 717 33.15 -31.47 -30.41
C ILE A 717 32.51 -31.66 -31.80
N GLU A 718 32.21 -32.90 -32.18
CA GLU A 718 31.54 -33.24 -33.43
C GLU A 718 30.02 -33.32 -33.28
N ALA A 719 29.31 -32.80 -34.27
CA ALA A 719 27.90 -33.05 -34.54
C ALA A 719 27.76 -33.74 -35.92
N PRO A 720 26.71 -34.55 -36.14
CA PRO A 720 26.15 -34.76 -37.46
C PRO A 720 24.71 -34.22 -37.57
N THR A 721 24.63 -33.06 -38.22
CA THR A 721 23.76 -32.69 -39.35
C THR A 721 22.44 -33.43 -39.63
N GLY A 722 21.38 -32.65 -39.88
CA GLY A 722 20.28 -33.05 -40.75
C GLY A 722 19.10 -32.07 -40.76
N ARG A 723 19.16 -30.98 -41.54
CA ARG A 723 17.97 -30.20 -41.93
C ARG A 723 17.50 -30.63 -43.32
N LEU A 724 16.19 -30.53 -43.58
CA LEU A 724 15.52 -29.98 -44.78
C LEU A 724 13.98 -30.19 -44.64
N PRO A 725 13.10 -29.54 -45.43
CA PRO A 725 12.69 -28.14 -45.44
C PRO A 725 11.16 -27.97 -45.16
N LYS A 726 10.66 -26.73 -44.98
CA LYS A 726 9.21 -26.44 -44.87
C LYS A 726 8.62 -26.06 -46.25
N LYS A 727 7.42 -26.59 -46.60
CA LYS A 727 6.37 -25.95 -47.45
C LYS A 727 5.02 -26.73 -47.40
N PRO A 728 3.87 -26.18 -47.84
CA PRO A 728 2.64 -26.11 -47.04
C PRO A 728 1.43 -26.91 -47.59
N GLY A 729 0.51 -27.29 -46.70
CA GLY A 729 -0.89 -27.64 -47.02
C GLY A 729 -1.34 -29.10 -46.78
N SER A 730 -2.48 -29.23 -46.07
CA SER A 730 -3.44 -30.35 -45.93
C SER A 730 -3.05 -31.67 -45.22
N ASP A 731 -3.89 -31.97 -44.21
CA ASP A 731 -4.38 -33.25 -43.70
C ASP A 731 -3.39 -34.38 -43.35
N SER A 732 -3.05 -34.45 -42.06
CA SER A 732 -2.34 -35.59 -41.45
C SER A 732 -3.27 -36.79 -41.27
N PRO A 733 -2.84 -38.03 -41.65
CA PRO A 733 -3.58 -39.28 -41.45
C PRO A 733 -3.60 -39.81 -40.01
N TYR A 734 -2.91 -39.13 -39.08
CA TYR A 734 -2.94 -39.45 -37.65
C TYR A 734 -3.87 -38.45 -36.98
N GLY A 735 -5.00 -38.95 -36.47
CA GLY A 735 -6.01 -38.12 -35.81
C GLY A 735 -5.44 -37.21 -34.72
N VAL A 736 -6.19 -36.16 -34.40
CA VAL A 736 -5.82 -35.03 -33.53
C VAL A 736 -5.14 -35.51 -32.24
N SER A 737 -3.90 -35.06 -32.01
CA SER A 737 -3.10 -35.35 -30.81
C SER A 737 -3.84 -34.93 -29.54
N ASN A 738 -3.71 -35.68 -28.44
CA ASN A 738 -4.29 -35.33 -27.15
C ASN A 738 -3.85 -33.94 -26.66
N LEU A 739 -2.64 -33.49 -27.04
CA LEU A 739 -2.16 -32.15 -26.73
C LEU A 739 -2.83 -31.07 -27.59
N ASP A 740 -3.20 -31.39 -28.83
CA ASP A 740 -3.99 -30.50 -29.68
C ASP A 740 -5.45 -30.45 -29.21
N GLN A 741 -5.99 -31.56 -28.68
CA GLN A 741 -7.31 -31.57 -28.04
C GLN A 741 -7.33 -30.78 -26.73
N ILE A 742 -6.24 -30.82 -25.94
CA ILE A 742 -6.11 -30.04 -24.71
C ILE A 742 -5.93 -28.55 -25.05
N ARG A 743 -5.10 -28.21 -26.05
CA ARG A 743 -4.99 -26.83 -26.54
C ARG A 743 -6.32 -26.34 -27.12
N ALA A 744 -6.99 -27.13 -27.94
CA ALA A 744 -8.30 -26.80 -28.47
C ALA A 744 -9.35 -26.67 -27.36
N ARG A 745 -9.29 -27.48 -26.31
CA ARG A 745 -10.18 -27.39 -25.15
C ARG A 745 -9.90 -26.16 -24.29
N ASN A 746 -8.64 -25.77 -24.15
CA ASN A 746 -8.24 -24.58 -23.41
C ASN A 746 -8.55 -23.30 -24.21
N ILE A 747 -8.33 -23.32 -25.52
CA ILE A 747 -8.74 -22.26 -26.44
C ILE A 747 -10.26 -22.18 -26.47
N ALA A 748 -10.99 -23.28 -26.60
CA ALA A 748 -12.45 -23.28 -26.57
C ALA A 748 -13.01 -22.85 -25.20
N LYS A 749 -12.34 -23.17 -24.09
CA LYS A 749 -12.70 -22.62 -22.76
C LYS A 749 -12.48 -21.11 -22.71
N ARG A 750 -11.36 -20.62 -23.25
CA ARG A 750 -11.04 -19.19 -23.28
C ARG A 750 -11.99 -18.43 -24.20
N GLU A 751 -12.28 -18.97 -25.38
CA GLU A 751 -13.26 -18.44 -26.32
C GLU A 751 -14.69 -18.54 -25.78
N ALA A 752 -15.05 -19.60 -25.05
CA ALA A 752 -16.36 -19.69 -24.39
C ALA A 752 -16.49 -18.70 -23.23
N GLU A 753 -15.41 -18.43 -22.51
CA GLU A 753 -15.37 -17.43 -21.45
C GLU A 753 -15.39 -16.01 -22.01
N GLU A 754 -14.61 -15.73 -23.05
CA GLU A 754 -14.64 -14.48 -23.81
C GLU A 754 -16.02 -14.27 -24.46
N ALA A 755 -16.63 -15.32 -25.01
CA ALA A 755 -17.98 -15.25 -25.54
C ALA A 755 -19.05 -15.11 -24.44
N ARG A 756 -18.84 -15.67 -23.25
CA ARG A 756 -19.73 -15.46 -22.08
C ARG A 756 -19.64 -14.01 -21.62
N ILE A 757 -18.44 -13.46 -21.51
CA ILE A 757 -18.17 -12.06 -21.16
C ILE A 757 -18.73 -11.12 -22.23
N GLU A 758 -18.56 -11.43 -23.52
CA GLU A 758 -19.11 -10.67 -24.64
C GLU A 758 -20.63 -10.75 -24.69
N LYS A 759 -21.21 -11.91 -24.35
CA LYS A 759 -22.67 -12.10 -24.28
C LYS A 759 -23.27 -11.44 -23.05
N GLU A 760 -22.60 -11.46 -21.90
CA GLU A 760 -22.94 -10.67 -20.70
C GLU A 760 -22.81 -9.17 -20.99
N ARG A 761 -21.76 -8.74 -21.70
CA ARG A 761 -21.57 -7.36 -22.17
C ARG A 761 -22.67 -6.94 -23.16
N LYS A 762 -23.05 -7.82 -24.09
CA LYS A 762 -24.16 -7.56 -25.04
C LYS A 762 -25.52 -7.61 -24.37
N LEU A 763 -25.73 -8.47 -23.37
CA LEU A 763 -26.95 -8.48 -22.55
C LEU A 763 -27.05 -7.18 -21.75
N TYR A 764 -25.93 -6.74 -21.18
CA TYR A 764 -25.79 -5.46 -20.49
C TYR A 764 -26.01 -4.27 -21.44
N GLU A 765 -25.52 -4.35 -22.69
CA GLU A 765 -25.76 -3.34 -23.72
C GLU A 765 -27.19 -3.35 -24.28
N GLU A 766 -27.85 -4.51 -24.38
CA GLU A 766 -29.27 -4.68 -24.73
C GLU A 766 -30.19 -4.17 -23.60
N GLU A 767 -29.82 -4.41 -22.35
CA GLU A 767 -30.47 -3.81 -21.18
C GLU A 767 -30.30 -2.28 -21.15
N LEU A 768 -29.16 -1.77 -21.62
CA LEU A 768 -28.91 -0.33 -21.77
C LEU A 768 -29.65 0.30 -22.96
N THR A 769 -29.98 -0.46 -24.01
CA THR A 769 -30.69 0.05 -25.21
C THR A 769 -32.21 -0.09 -25.15
N LYS A 770 -32.75 -1.00 -24.33
CA LYS A 770 -34.17 -0.99 -23.96
C LYS A 770 -34.42 0.14 -22.97
N GLY A 771 -34.66 1.32 -23.52
CA GLY A 771 -34.97 2.54 -22.79
C GLY A 771 -36.07 2.35 -21.75
N ASN A 772 -35.66 2.24 -20.49
CA ASN A 772 -36.37 2.70 -19.31
C ASN A 772 -35.33 3.04 -18.24
N VAL A 773 -34.80 4.26 -18.36
CA VAL A 773 -33.71 4.76 -17.54
C VAL A 773 -34.25 5.14 -16.16
N GLY A 774 -34.28 4.17 -15.25
CA GLY A 774 -34.36 4.40 -13.81
C GLY A 774 -32.95 4.41 -13.24
N THR A 775 -32.30 5.57 -13.29
CA THR A 775 -30.92 5.77 -12.83
C THR A 775 -30.73 5.35 -11.36
N LEU A 776 -29.69 4.54 -11.12
CA LEU A 776 -28.99 4.47 -9.84
C LEU A 776 -28.65 5.90 -9.38
N GLN A 777 -29.39 6.43 -8.42
CA GLN A 777 -28.89 7.48 -7.53
C GLN A 777 -27.98 6.78 -6.53
N THR A 778 -26.66 6.96 -6.67
CA THR A 778 -25.77 7.00 -5.50
C THR A 778 -26.47 7.83 -4.45
N GLN A 779 -26.63 7.31 -3.23
CA GLN A 779 -27.20 8.10 -2.14
C GLN A 779 -26.37 9.38 -2.00
N GLN A 780 -26.94 10.48 -2.50
CA GLN A 780 -26.59 11.81 -2.04
C GLN A 780 -26.67 11.73 -0.53
N ALA A 781 -25.54 11.99 0.14
CA ALA A 781 -25.50 12.23 1.58
C ALA A 781 -26.73 13.07 1.93
N LYS A 782 -27.55 12.62 2.88
CA LYS A 782 -28.75 13.35 3.32
C LYS A 782 -28.38 14.83 3.43
N PRO A 783 -29.04 15.75 2.69
CA PRO A 783 -28.69 17.15 2.75
C PRO A 783 -28.83 17.56 4.22
N ARG A 784 -27.70 17.91 4.82
CA ARG A 784 -27.63 18.47 6.17
C ARG A 784 -28.72 19.54 6.24
N GLU A 785 -29.68 19.42 7.17
CA GLU A 785 -30.80 20.35 7.20
C GLU A 785 -30.27 21.78 7.22
N LEU A 786 -30.54 22.52 6.15
CA LEU A 786 -30.07 23.88 6.01
C LEU A 786 -30.63 24.70 7.17
N SER A 787 -29.77 25.43 7.89
CA SER A 787 -30.20 26.40 8.91
C SER A 787 -31.33 27.28 8.36
N GLU A 788 -32.29 27.70 9.19
CA GLU A 788 -33.41 28.55 8.74
C GLU A 788 -32.95 29.79 7.97
N PHE A 789 -31.81 30.37 8.37
CA PHE A 789 -31.15 31.46 7.65
C PHE A 789 -30.85 31.11 6.18
N ARG A 790 -30.22 29.95 5.95
CA ARG A 790 -29.93 29.44 4.60
C ARG A 790 -31.19 29.08 3.83
N LYS A 791 -32.20 28.47 4.47
CA LYS A 791 -33.49 28.12 3.83
C LYS A 791 -34.19 29.37 3.29
N LYS A 792 -34.34 30.42 4.10
CA LYS A 792 -34.95 31.69 3.70
C LYS A 792 -34.25 32.35 2.51
N HIS A 793 -32.92 32.31 2.48
CA HIS A 793 -32.14 32.88 1.38
C HIS A 793 -32.15 32.00 0.13
N LEU A 794 -32.25 30.67 0.29
CA LEU A 794 -32.45 29.74 -0.82
C LEU A 794 -33.80 29.98 -1.49
N GLU A 795 -34.90 30.02 -0.72
CA GLU A 795 -36.25 30.31 -1.23
C GLU A 795 -36.31 31.63 -2.00
N ARG A 796 -35.65 32.69 -1.51
CA ARG A 796 -35.55 33.98 -2.21
C ARG A 796 -34.68 33.97 -3.48
N ALA A 797 -33.76 33.02 -3.58
CA ALA A 797 -32.82 32.91 -4.69
C ALA A 797 -33.28 31.92 -5.76
N THR A 798 -34.23 31.04 -5.43
CA THR A 798 -34.92 30.13 -6.34
C THR A 798 -35.96 30.90 -7.15
N SER A 799 -36.09 30.58 -8.43
CA SER A 799 -37.10 31.19 -9.31
C SER A 799 -38.47 30.54 -9.08
N ASP A 800 -39.54 31.33 -9.07
CA ASP A 800 -40.93 30.86 -8.97
C ASP A 800 -41.49 30.27 -10.29
N LEU A 801 -40.60 29.90 -11.23
CA LEU A 801 -41.01 29.40 -12.55
C LEU A 801 -41.01 27.88 -12.54
N GLU A 802 -42.18 27.26 -12.71
CA GLU A 802 -42.33 25.80 -12.80
C GLU A 802 -41.88 25.23 -14.15
N ALA A 803 -41.91 26.05 -15.21
CA ALA A 803 -41.44 25.67 -16.55
C ALA A 803 -40.77 26.86 -17.26
N PRO A 804 -39.82 26.62 -18.20
CA PRO A 804 -39.22 27.67 -19.01
C PRO A 804 -40.30 28.45 -19.78
N PRO A 805 -40.26 29.80 -19.81
CA PRO A 805 -41.26 30.59 -20.51
C PRO A 805 -41.25 30.29 -22.02
N GLU A 806 -42.41 30.29 -22.68
CA GLU A 806 -42.45 30.10 -24.14
C GLU A 806 -41.81 31.31 -24.85
N MET A 807 -40.64 31.11 -25.45
CA MET A 807 -39.89 32.13 -26.18
C MET A 807 -39.27 31.51 -27.43
N ALA A 808 -39.27 32.24 -28.54
CA ALA A 808 -38.59 31.80 -29.75
C ALA A 808 -37.07 31.73 -29.55
N ALA A 809 -36.39 30.80 -30.23
CA ALA A 809 -34.94 30.62 -30.10
C ALA A 809 -34.14 31.92 -30.33
N TRP A 810 -34.54 32.73 -31.31
CA TRP A 810 -33.88 34.00 -31.59
C TRP A 810 -34.04 35.04 -30.46
N GLN A 811 -35.16 35.02 -29.73
CA GLN A 811 -35.38 35.91 -28.58
C GLN A 811 -34.46 35.56 -27.40
N ARG A 812 -34.05 34.28 -27.30
CA ARG A 812 -33.09 33.79 -26.29
C ARG A 812 -31.65 34.08 -26.68
N LEU A 813 -31.33 33.91 -27.96
CA LEU A 813 -29.96 33.96 -28.47
C LEU A 813 -29.49 35.39 -28.78
N LEU A 814 -30.32 36.19 -29.45
CA LEU A 814 -29.89 37.47 -30.02
C LEU A 814 -29.34 38.46 -28.97
N PRO A 815 -29.95 38.64 -27.78
CA PRO A 815 -29.42 39.57 -26.78
C PRO A 815 -28.04 39.15 -26.23
N THR A 816 -27.83 37.86 -26.01
CA THR A 816 -26.58 37.33 -25.46
C THR A 816 -25.47 37.26 -26.51
N ILE A 817 -25.80 36.88 -27.75
CA ILE A 817 -24.87 36.95 -28.89
C ILE A 817 -24.48 38.42 -29.15
N GLY A 818 -25.44 39.34 -29.09
CA GLY A 818 -25.18 40.78 -29.18
C GLY A 818 -24.20 41.25 -28.10
N MET A 819 -24.35 40.79 -26.84
CA MET A 819 -23.37 41.06 -25.79
C MET A 819 -22.00 40.45 -26.08
N ALA A 820 -21.93 39.21 -26.58
CA ALA A 820 -20.67 38.59 -26.95
C ALA A 820 -19.92 39.44 -28.00
N VAL A 821 -20.62 39.91 -29.03
CA VAL A 821 -20.06 40.81 -30.05
C VAL A 821 -19.59 42.12 -29.42
N LEU A 822 -20.36 42.72 -28.52
CA LEU A 822 -19.94 43.94 -27.80
C LEU A 822 -18.69 43.71 -26.94
N VAL A 823 -18.58 42.56 -26.27
CA VAL A 823 -17.40 42.20 -25.47
C VAL A 823 -16.18 42.01 -26.37
N ILE A 824 -16.33 41.36 -27.53
CA ILE A 824 -15.24 41.18 -28.49
C ILE A 824 -14.78 42.53 -29.05
N LEU A 825 -15.70 43.36 -29.55
CA LEU A 825 -15.37 44.67 -30.09
C LEU A 825 -14.76 45.60 -29.03
N GLY A 826 -15.32 45.58 -27.82
CA GLY A 826 -14.79 46.33 -26.67
C GLY A 826 -13.40 45.85 -26.25
N SER A 827 -13.17 44.54 -26.26
CA SER A 827 -11.87 43.93 -25.97
C SER A 827 -10.82 44.27 -27.03
N MET A 828 -11.19 44.24 -28.31
CA MET A 828 -10.32 44.66 -29.42
C MET A 828 -9.99 46.15 -29.33
N ALA A 829 -10.98 47.00 -29.06
CA ALA A 829 -10.76 48.43 -28.85
C ALA A 829 -9.86 48.69 -27.64
N PHE A 830 -10.08 47.99 -26.52
CA PHE A 830 -9.24 48.07 -25.34
C PHE A 830 -7.80 47.66 -25.67
N ALA A 831 -7.57 46.53 -26.33
CA ALA A 831 -6.23 46.10 -26.75
C ALA A 831 -5.55 47.12 -27.69
N ALA A 832 -6.31 47.74 -28.59
CA ALA A 832 -5.77 48.75 -29.51
C ALA A 832 -5.34 50.05 -28.81
N LEU A 833 -6.14 50.48 -27.81
CA LEU A 833 -5.97 51.75 -27.08
C LEU A 833 -5.12 51.64 -25.82
N TYR A 834 -4.94 50.43 -25.27
CA TYR A 834 -4.25 50.20 -24.01
C TYR A 834 -2.77 50.60 -24.10
N GLN A 835 -2.33 51.43 -23.16
CA GLN A 835 -0.93 51.80 -22.97
C GLN A 835 -0.49 51.35 -21.59
N ALA A 836 0.60 50.57 -21.52
CA ALA A 836 1.09 50.05 -20.25
C ALA A 836 1.63 51.19 -19.37
N PRO A 837 1.19 51.31 -18.11
CA PRO A 837 1.71 52.34 -17.22
C PRO A 837 3.17 52.07 -16.85
N PRO A 838 3.99 53.14 -16.67
CA PRO A 838 5.34 53.00 -16.15
C PRO A 838 5.32 52.43 -14.72
N ALA A 839 6.39 51.76 -14.32
CA ALA A 839 6.45 51.03 -13.04
C ALA A 839 6.05 51.89 -11.83
N SER A 840 6.45 53.17 -11.81
CA SER A 840 6.15 54.13 -10.74
C SER A 840 4.65 54.44 -10.54
N ARG A 841 3.79 54.13 -11.50
CA ARG A 841 2.34 54.34 -11.43
C ARG A 841 1.54 53.06 -11.25
N ARG A 842 2.20 51.92 -11.01
CA ARG A 842 1.55 50.62 -10.79
C ARG A 842 1.17 50.49 -9.31
N LEU A 843 -0.01 49.90 -9.05
CA LEU A 843 -0.46 49.58 -7.69
C LEU A 843 0.51 48.62 -6.97
N TRP A 844 1.07 47.67 -7.73
CA TRP A 844 2.12 46.76 -7.28
C TRP A 844 3.34 46.90 -8.20
N PRO A 845 4.30 47.80 -7.89
CA PRO A 845 5.44 48.06 -8.75
C PRO A 845 6.44 46.89 -8.79
N ASP A 846 6.56 46.15 -7.68
CA ASP A 846 7.55 45.06 -7.51
C ASP A 846 7.08 43.70 -8.06
N ILE A 847 5.79 43.59 -8.44
CA ILE A 847 5.23 42.36 -8.99
C ILE A 847 5.31 42.40 -10.53
N PRO A 848 5.81 41.33 -11.19
CA PRO A 848 5.81 41.24 -12.64
C PRO A 848 4.42 41.52 -13.24
N PRO A 849 4.30 42.28 -14.35
CA PRO A 849 3.01 42.63 -14.92
C PRO A 849 2.10 41.45 -15.24
N ALA A 850 2.66 40.31 -15.64
CA ALA A 850 1.93 39.06 -15.88
C ALA A 850 1.34 38.50 -14.58
N ALA A 851 2.18 38.30 -13.57
CA ALA A 851 1.75 37.84 -12.25
C ALA A 851 0.67 38.75 -11.65
N ALA A 852 0.85 40.08 -11.70
CA ALA A 852 -0.14 41.03 -11.20
C ALA A 852 -1.50 40.91 -11.93
N THR A 853 -1.48 40.65 -13.26
CA THR A 853 -2.71 40.49 -14.05
C THR A 853 -3.41 39.17 -13.73
N CYS A 854 -2.68 38.05 -13.73
CA CYS A 854 -3.23 36.74 -13.42
C CYS A 854 -3.72 36.65 -11.97
N LEU A 855 -2.96 37.16 -10.99
CA LEU A 855 -3.39 37.23 -9.59
C LEU A 855 -4.66 38.08 -9.42
N SER A 856 -4.82 39.16 -10.19
CA SER A 856 -6.04 39.96 -10.15
C SER A 856 -7.25 39.17 -10.66
N LEU A 857 -7.10 38.42 -11.77
CA LEU A 857 -8.17 37.56 -12.29
C LEU A 857 -8.50 36.40 -11.32
N ILE A 858 -7.48 35.81 -10.71
CA ILE A 858 -7.63 34.77 -9.69
C ILE A 858 -8.35 35.33 -8.47
N ALA A 859 -7.95 36.50 -7.98
CA ALA A 859 -8.58 37.17 -6.84
C ALA A 859 -10.05 37.49 -7.09
N VAL A 860 -10.42 37.94 -8.30
CA VAL A 860 -11.83 38.16 -8.69
C VAL A 860 -12.62 36.85 -8.63
N ASN A 861 -12.09 35.76 -9.18
CA ASN A 861 -12.73 34.45 -9.15
C ASN A 861 -12.89 33.90 -7.72
N VAL A 862 -11.83 34.01 -6.90
CA VAL A 862 -11.84 33.59 -5.49
C VAL A 862 -12.84 34.42 -4.68
N ALA A 863 -12.90 35.74 -4.92
CA ALA A 863 -13.86 36.62 -4.25
C ALA A 863 -15.31 36.24 -4.60
N ILE A 864 -15.60 35.98 -5.88
CA ILE A 864 -16.94 35.56 -6.32
C ILE A 864 -17.30 34.16 -5.79
N TRP A 865 -16.33 33.23 -5.74
CA TRP A 865 -16.52 31.94 -5.07
C TRP A 865 -16.79 32.10 -3.57
N GLY A 866 -16.10 33.02 -2.89
CA GLY A 866 -16.39 33.40 -1.51
C GLY A 866 -17.80 33.97 -1.33
N LEU A 867 -18.29 34.77 -2.29
CA LEU A 867 -19.67 35.27 -2.28
C LEU A 867 -20.70 34.14 -2.41
N TRP A 868 -20.39 33.04 -3.11
CA TRP A 868 -21.26 31.85 -3.15
C TRP A 868 -21.42 31.19 -1.78
N MET A 869 -20.47 31.37 -0.88
CA MET A 869 -20.56 30.90 0.52
C MET A 869 -21.42 31.81 1.40
N PHE A 870 -21.84 32.98 0.90
CA PHE A 870 -22.63 33.98 1.63
C PHE A 870 -24.10 34.00 1.14
N PRO A 871 -25.05 33.37 1.87
CA PRO A 871 -26.44 33.20 1.41
C PRO A 871 -27.18 34.46 0.97
N PRO A 872 -26.98 35.64 1.60
CA PRO A 872 -27.61 36.88 1.14
C PRO A 872 -27.23 37.30 -0.29
N ALA A 873 -26.08 36.85 -0.80
CA ALA A 873 -25.64 37.16 -2.16
C ALA A 873 -26.27 36.26 -3.23
N TRP A 874 -26.88 35.11 -2.88
CA TRP A 874 -27.36 34.12 -3.86
C TRP A 874 -28.34 34.67 -4.89
N SER A 875 -29.26 35.56 -4.48
CA SER A 875 -30.20 36.20 -5.41
C SER A 875 -29.46 37.03 -6.48
N PHE A 876 -28.40 37.74 -6.10
CA PHE A 876 -27.57 38.49 -7.04
C PHE A 876 -26.74 37.56 -7.93
N LEU A 877 -26.14 36.52 -7.34
CA LEU A 877 -25.27 35.59 -8.05
C LEU A 877 -26.04 34.72 -9.06
N ASN A 878 -27.20 34.16 -8.69
CA ASN A 878 -28.07 33.44 -9.64
C ASN A 878 -28.53 34.36 -10.79
N LYS A 879 -28.67 35.66 -10.52
CA LYS A 879 -29.14 36.64 -11.50
C LYS A 879 -28.11 36.99 -12.57
N TYR A 880 -26.82 37.08 -12.19
CA TYR A 880 -25.76 37.64 -13.04
C TYR A 880 -24.52 36.74 -13.21
N MET A 881 -24.28 35.79 -12.31
CA MET A 881 -23.06 34.96 -12.26
C MET A 881 -23.31 33.50 -12.69
N ILE A 882 -24.48 33.21 -13.23
CA ILE A 882 -24.84 31.92 -13.84
C ILE A 882 -25.53 32.20 -15.17
N LEU A 883 -25.16 31.47 -16.22
CA LEU A 883 -25.88 31.50 -17.48
C LEU A 883 -27.06 30.53 -17.41
N VAL A 884 -28.28 31.05 -17.52
CA VAL A 884 -29.52 30.27 -17.47
C VAL A 884 -30.14 30.22 -18.87
N ALA A 885 -30.17 29.06 -19.50
CA ALA A 885 -30.69 28.92 -20.87
C ALA A 885 -32.21 29.21 -20.98
N ALA A 886 -32.97 28.99 -19.90
CA ALA A 886 -34.40 29.30 -19.81
C ALA A 886 -34.71 30.81 -19.82
N THR A 887 -33.83 31.67 -19.28
CA THR A 887 -34.06 33.12 -19.23
C THR A 887 -32.73 33.88 -19.37
N PRO A 888 -32.04 33.72 -20.51
CA PRO A 888 -30.68 34.21 -20.66
C PRO A 888 -30.68 35.74 -20.60
N ARG A 889 -29.77 36.28 -19.79
CA ARG A 889 -29.57 37.74 -19.68
C ARG A 889 -28.21 38.10 -20.26
N PRO A 890 -28.12 39.19 -21.04
CA PRO A 890 -26.86 39.60 -21.67
C PRO A 890 -25.66 39.63 -20.72
N LEU A 891 -25.82 40.19 -19.51
CA LEU A 891 -24.72 40.32 -18.53
C LEU A 891 -24.27 38.98 -17.91
N GLN A 892 -25.07 37.91 -17.98
CA GLN A 892 -24.70 36.61 -17.43
C GLN A 892 -23.48 36.02 -18.14
N LEU A 893 -23.30 36.34 -19.42
CA LEU A 893 -22.15 35.89 -20.21
C LEU A 893 -20.82 36.36 -19.61
N LEU A 894 -20.78 37.57 -19.03
CA LEU A 894 -19.59 38.10 -18.37
C LEU A 894 -19.47 37.59 -16.94
N GLY A 895 -20.56 37.54 -16.18
CA GLY A 895 -20.51 37.11 -14.78
C GLY A 895 -20.22 35.62 -14.61
N ALA A 896 -20.80 34.77 -15.47
CA ALA A 896 -20.59 33.32 -15.42
C ALA A 896 -19.11 32.92 -15.65
N MET A 897 -18.35 33.72 -16.39
CA MET A 897 -16.91 33.53 -16.61
C MET A 897 -16.06 33.65 -15.35
N PHE A 898 -16.55 34.37 -14.33
CA PHE A 898 -15.83 34.57 -13.07
C PHE A 898 -16.43 33.80 -11.89
N SER A 899 -17.32 32.84 -12.17
CA SER A 899 -18.16 32.18 -11.17
C SER A 899 -17.87 30.69 -11.07
N HIS A 900 -17.73 30.18 -9.85
CA HIS A 900 -17.48 28.77 -9.57
C HIS A 900 -18.27 28.37 -8.31
N HIS A 901 -18.82 27.15 -8.25
CA HIS A 901 -19.48 26.63 -7.03
C HIS A 901 -18.62 25.65 -6.24
N SER A 902 -17.84 24.80 -6.90
CA SER A 902 -16.96 23.84 -6.24
C SER A 902 -15.53 24.35 -6.19
N PHE A 903 -14.84 24.06 -5.08
CA PHE A 903 -13.43 24.40 -4.91
C PHE A 903 -12.54 23.71 -5.95
N SER A 904 -12.79 22.44 -6.26
CA SER A 904 -12.01 21.68 -7.26
C SER A 904 -12.09 22.29 -8.67
N HIS A 905 -13.27 22.77 -9.08
CA HIS A 905 -13.45 23.44 -10.37
C HIS A 905 -12.76 24.81 -10.41
N LEU A 906 -12.81 25.57 -9.31
CA LEU A 906 -12.06 26.82 -9.18
C LEU A 906 -10.55 26.55 -9.26
N LEU A 907 -10.04 25.61 -8.45
CA LEU A 907 -8.62 25.30 -8.34
C LEU A 907 -8.02 24.86 -9.68
N SER A 908 -8.72 24.00 -10.43
CA SER A 908 -8.25 23.56 -11.75
C SER A 908 -8.14 24.74 -12.71
N ASN A 909 -9.18 25.56 -12.82
CA ASN A 909 -9.17 26.74 -13.69
C ASN A 909 -8.07 27.75 -13.31
N MET A 910 -7.91 28.04 -12.02
CA MET A 910 -6.92 29.03 -11.57
C MET A 910 -5.48 28.51 -11.74
N THR A 911 -5.24 27.21 -11.57
CA THR A 911 -3.93 26.57 -11.83
C THR A 911 -3.55 26.75 -13.30
N PHE A 912 -4.43 26.37 -14.22
CA PHE A 912 -4.16 26.51 -15.66
C PHE A 912 -4.05 27.99 -16.09
N LEU A 913 -4.87 28.87 -15.52
CA LEU A 913 -4.76 30.32 -15.73
C LEU A 913 -3.40 30.86 -15.27
N TRP A 914 -2.85 30.36 -14.16
CA TRP A 914 -1.52 30.75 -13.69
C TRP A 914 -0.42 30.27 -14.64
N PHE A 915 -0.38 28.97 -14.93
CA PHE A 915 0.69 28.36 -15.73
C PHE A 915 0.77 28.87 -17.17
N PHE A 916 -0.39 28.92 -17.85
CA PHE A 916 -0.46 29.34 -19.25
C PHE A 916 -0.71 30.84 -19.37
N GLY A 917 -1.51 31.43 -18.47
CA GLY A 917 -1.86 32.83 -18.58
C GLY A 917 -0.67 33.77 -18.35
N THR A 918 0.25 33.44 -17.44
CA THR A 918 1.47 34.24 -17.26
C THR A 918 2.37 34.23 -18.51
N ARG A 919 2.56 33.06 -19.13
CA ARG A 919 3.35 32.89 -20.36
C ARG A 919 2.74 33.63 -21.56
N VAL A 920 1.47 33.39 -21.83
CA VAL A 920 0.76 34.07 -22.93
C VAL A 920 0.79 35.58 -22.69
N HIS A 921 0.57 36.03 -21.45
CA HIS A 921 0.66 37.45 -21.11
C HIS A 921 2.04 38.05 -21.42
N ASP A 922 3.13 37.36 -21.07
CA ASP A 922 4.49 37.87 -21.32
C ASP A 922 4.79 38.01 -22.81
N GLU A 923 4.22 37.15 -23.66
CA GLU A 923 4.41 37.22 -25.12
C GLU A 923 3.59 38.30 -25.81
N ILE A 924 2.30 38.44 -25.47
CA ILE A 924 1.39 39.34 -26.20
C ILE A 924 1.08 40.65 -25.45
N GLY A 925 1.51 40.75 -24.20
CA GLY A 925 1.28 41.89 -23.32
C GLY A 925 -0.15 41.97 -22.77
N ARG A 926 -0.32 42.76 -21.70
CA ARG A 926 -1.57 42.84 -20.90
C ARG A 926 -2.83 43.13 -21.71
N GLY A 927 -2.78 44.10 -22.63
CA GLY A 927 -3.95 44.54 -23.40
C GLY A 927 -4.52 43.42 -24.27
N ASN A 928 -3.65 42.76 -25.03
CA ASN A 928 -4.03 41.63 -25.88
C ASN A 928 -4.41 40.39 -25.04
N PHE A 929 -3.71 40.15 -23.93
CA PHE A 929 -4.02 39.06 -23.00
C PHE A 929 -5.44 39.15 -22.43
N LEU A 930 -5.80 40.31 -21.89
CA LEU A 930 -7.16 40.52 -21.34
C LEU A 930 -8.22 40.44 -22.45
N ALA A 931 -7.92 40.94 -23.64
CA ALA A 931 -8.84 40.85 -24.77
C ALA A 931 -9.07 39.41 -25.21
N LEU A 932 -8.01 38.60 -25.24
CA LEU A 932 -8.07 37.18 -25.57
C LEU A 932 -8.88 36.40 -24.51
N TYR A 933 -8.58 36.60 -23.23
CA TYR A 933 -9.29 35.93 -22.13
C TYR A 933 -10.80 36.24 -22.14
N LEU A 934 -11.17 37.52 -22.22
CA LEU A 934 -12.58 37.94 -22.21
C LEU A 934 -13.32 37.49 -23.48
N SER A 935 -12.66 37.54 -24.64
CA SER A 935 -13.27 37.11 -25.91
C SER A 935 -13.47 35.60 -25.95
N SER A 936 -12.50 34.80 -25.49
CA SER A 936 -12.63 33.34 -25.41
C SER A 936 -13.74 32.91 -24.47
N GLY A 937 -13.87 33.53 -23.30
CA GLY A 937 -14.99 33.26 -22.40
C GLY A 937 -16.34 33.65 -23.00
N ALA A 938 -16.42 34.84 -23.63
CA ALA A 938 -17.64 35.32 -24.28
C ALA A 938 -18.12 34.40 -25.42
N VAL A 939 -17.21 33.98 -26.30
CA VAL A 939 -17.52 33.05 -27.39
C VAL A 939 -17.89 31.68 -26.84
N GLY A 940 -17.20 31.20 -25.80
CA GLY A 940 -17.54 29.95 -25.11
C GLY A 940 -18.98 29.96 -24.59
N PHE A 941 -19.38 30.96 -23.80
CA PHE A 941 -20.75 31.02 -23.29
C PHE A 941 -21.80 31.26 -24.38
N ALA A 942 -21.47 32.00 -25.45
CA ALA A 942 -22.36 32.13 -26.60
C ALA A 942 -22.57 30.79 -27.32
N ALA A 943 -21.51 30.00 -27.48
CA ALA A 943 -21.57 28.65 -28.05
C ALA A 943 -22.39 27.70 -27.17
N SER A 944 -22.19 27.75 -25.85
CA SER A 944 -22.97 26.99 -24.89
C SER A 944 -24.45 27.34 -24.93
N LEU A 945 -24.80 28.64 -24.90
CA LEU A 945 -26.19 29.06 -25.02
C LEU A 945 -26.83 28.61 -26.34
N THR A 946 -26.09 28.74 -27.44
CA THR A 946 -26.55 28.32 -28.77
C THR A 946 -26.83 26.82 -28.79
N HIS A 947 -25.91 26.02 -28.25
CA HIS A 947 -26.09 24.58 -28.13
C HIS A 947 -27.33 24.23 -27.28
N LEU A 948 -27.45 24.81 -26.08
CA LEU A 948 -28.54 24.53 -25.14
C LEU A 948 -29.92 24.92 -25.71
N VAL A 949 -30.02 26.06 -26.40
CA VAL A 949 -31.29 26.50 -27.01
C VAL A 949 -31.68 25.63 -28.20
N LEU A 950 -30.73 25.24 -29.06
CA LEU A 950 -31.01 24.42 -30.24
C LEU A 950 -31.33 22.97 -29.90
N TRP A 951 -30.69 22.42 -28.85
CA TRP A 951 -30.85 21.02 -28.42
C TRP A 951 -31.82 20.86 -27.22
N ARG A 952 -32.68 21.85 -26.98
CA ARG A 952 -33.76 21.82 -25.96
C ARG A 952 -33.28 21.64 -24.50
N GLY A 953 -32.03 21.97 -24.19
CA GLY A 953 -31.47 21.97 -22.82
C GLY A 953 -31.79 23.24 -22.04
N LEU A 954 -33.05 23.69 -22.03
CA LEU A 954 -33.44 24.97 -21.42
C LEU A 954 -33.34 24.97 -19.89
N GLU A 955 -33.39 23.80 -19.27
CA GLU A 955 -33.29 23.61 -17.81
C GLU A 955 -31.84 23.63 -17.31
N CYS A 956 -30.87 23.57 -18.22
CA CYS A 956 -29.46 23.55 -17.86
C CYS A 956 -28.93 24.95 -17.56
N THR A 957 -28.03 25.01 -16.57
CA THR A 957 -27.27 26.22 -16.21
C THR A 957 -25.78 25.94 -16.32
N THR A 958 -25.00 26.94 -16.72
CA THR A 958 -23.54 26.81 -16.86
C THR A 958 -22.81 28.03 -16.28
N LEU A 959 -21.59 27.80 -15.80
CA LEU A 959 -20.67 28.76 -15.20
C LEU A 959 -19.26 28.17 -15.13
N GLY A 960 -18.26 29.05 -15.05
CA GLY A 960 -16.86 28.67 -14.93
C GLY A 960 -15.97 29.47 -15.87
N ALA A 961 -14.70 29.59 -15.51
CA ALA A 961 -13.70 30.26 -16.34
C ALA A 961 -13.15 29.38 -17.49
N SER A 962 -13.63 28.13 -17.61
CA SER A 962 -12.99 27.09 -18.44
C SER A 962 -12.93 27.43 -19.91
N GLY A 963 -13.98 28.02 -20.50
CA GLY A 963 -13.92 28.49 -21.89
C GLY A 963 -12.81 29.53 -22.13
N ALA A 964 -12.60 30.44 -21.18
CA ALA A 964 -11.53 31.44 -21.27
C ALA A 964 -10.14 30.81 -21.07
N VAL A 965 -10.02 29.89 -20.10
CA VAL A 965 -8.77 29.19 -19.79
C VAL A 965 -8.34 28.27 -20.94
N TYR A 966 -9.25 27.47 -21.49
CA TYR A 966 -8.96 26.65 -22.68
C TYR A 966 -8.60 27.50 -23.89
N GLY A 967 -9.22 28.69 -24.05
CA GLY A 967 -8.79 29.66 -25.05
C GLY A 967 -7.33 30.10 -24.90
N LEU A 968 -6.87 30.36 -23.68
CA LEU A 968 -5.46 30.68 -23.40
C LEU A 968 -4.53 29.50 -23.66
N ILE A 969 -4.91 28.29 -23.22
CA ILE A 969 -4.11 27.08 -23.44
C ILE A 969 -3.93 26.81 -24.94
N THR A 970 -5.01 26.89 -25.71
CA THR A 970 -4.93 26.68 -27.16
C THR A 970 -4.19 27.80 -27.87
N ALA A 971 -4.31 29.05 -27.40
CA ALA A 971 -3.52 30.15 -27.94
C ALA A 971 -2.02 29.94 -27.72
N PHE A 972 -1.61 29.49 -26.52
CA PHE A 972 -0.22 29.15 -26.20
C PHE A 972 0.33 28.09 -27.15
N PHE A 973 -0.30 26.91 -27.20
CA PHE A 973 0.18 25.83 -28.06
C PHE A 973 0.06 26.13 -29.55
N TRP A 974 -0.84 27.04 -29.96
CA TRP A 974 -0.90 27.52 -31.34
C TRP A 974 0.26 28.44 -31.71
N MET A 975 0.69 29.32 -30.79
CA MET A 975 1.89 30.15 -30.99
C MET A 975 3.15 29.29 -31.11
N HIS A 976 3.21 28.24 -30.30
CA HIS A 976 4.32 27.29 -30.20
C HIS A 976 4.05 25.96 -30.90
N LYS A 977 3.29 26.00 -32.00
CA LYS A 977 2.78 24.79 -32.66
C LYS A 977 3.86 23.83 -33.14
N PHE A 978 5.06 24.34 -33.42
CA PHE A 978 6.22 23.56 -33.86
C PHE A 978 7.31 23.43 -32.79
N ASP A 979 7.11 24.04 -31.62
CA ASP A 979 8.09 23.96 -30.54
C ASP A 979 7.88 22.66 -29.77
N GLU A 980 8.98 22.06 -29.33
CA GLU A 980 9.00 20.81 -28.57
C GLU A 980 8.92 21.12 -27.08
N PHE A 981 7.99 20.46 -26.39
CA PHE A 981 7.78 20.66 -24.96
C PHE A 981 8.17 19.43 -24.18
N LYS A 982 9.01 19.62 -23.14
CA LYS A 982 9.30 18.61 -22.13
C LYS A 982 8.52 18.91 -20.86
N VAL A 983 7.75 17.94 -20.39
CA VAL A 983 7.00 18.04 -19.13
C VAL A 983 7.84 17.31 -18.07
N PHE A 984 8.29 18.04 -17.05
CA PHE A 984 9.22 17.53 -16.02
C PHE A 984 10.49 16.86 -16.59
N ASN A 985 11.08 17.45 -17.64
CA ASN A 985 12.27 16.92 -18.33
C ASN A 985 12.06 15.57 -19.05
N TYR A 986 10.81 15.13 -19.23
CA TYR A 986 10.46 13.96 -20.03
C TYR A 986 9.93 14.39 -21.42
N PRO A 987 10.33 13.71 -22.52
CA PRO A 987 11.29 12.61 -22.56
C PRO A 987 12.75 13.07 -22.36
N PRO A 988 13.63 12.23 -21.78
CA PRO A 988 15.02 12.59 -21.48
C PRO A 988 15.79 12.89 -22.77
N ASP A 989 16.79 13.77 -22.70
CA ASP A 989 17.68 14.02 -23.84
C ASP A 989 18.34 12.71 -24.30
N PRO A 990 18.46 12.44 -25.62
CA PRO A 990 18.24 13.35 -26.76
C PRO A 990 16.81 13.30 -27.36
N ILE A 991 15.85 12.67 -26.68
CA ILE A 991 14.49 12.50 -27.23
C ILE A 991 13.76 13.85 -27.21
N SER A 992 13.31 14.25 -28.39
CA SER A 992 12.46 15.43 -28.61
C SER A 992 11.08 15.24 -28.00
N GLY A 993 10.62 16.25 -27.26
CA GLY A 993 9.29 16.24 -26.65
C GLY A 993 8.18 16.42 -27.69
N PRO A 994 6.91 16.13 -27.35
CA PRO A 994 5.80 16.35 -28.26
C PRO A 994 5.70 17.82 -28.68
N GLN A 995 5.45 18.06 -29.96
CA GLN A 995 5.25 19.41 -30.49
C GLN A 995 3.94 20.01 -29.97
N GLY A 996 3.82 21.34 -29.97
CA GLY A 996 2.58 22.04 -29.59
C GLY A 996 1.33 21.54 -30.34
N LEU A 997 1.45 21.14 -31.62
CA LEU A 997 0.35 20.50 -32.37
C LEU A 997 -0.10 19.17 -31.75
N GLY A 998 0.82 18.38 -31.19
CA GLY A 998 0.51 17.14 -30.49
C GLY A 998 -0.32 17.40 -29.23
N PHE A 999 0.03 18.45 -28.46
CA PHE A 999 -0.76 18.87 -27.30
C PHE A 999 -2.14 19.40 -27.68
N LEU A 1000 -2.27 20.15 -28.78
CA LEU A 1000 -3.58 20.56 -29.31
C LEU A 1000 -4.42 19.36 -29.74
N GLY A 1001 -3.82 18.37 -30.41
CA GLY A 1001 -4.47 17.12 -30.79
C GLY A 1001 -4.94 16.31 -29.58
N LEU A 1002 -4.12 16.23 -28.52
CA LEU A 1002 -4.48 15.57 -27.27
C LEU A 1002 -5.65 16.27 -26.56
N ILE A 1003 -5.57 17.60 -26.41
CA ILE A 1003 -6.63 18.40 -25.78
C ILE A 1003 -7.94 18.23 -26.56
N LEU A 1004 -7.90 18.29 -27.89
CA LEU A 1004 -9.05 18.07 -28.76
C LEU A 1004 -9.59 16.64 -28.58
N GLY A 1005 -8.71 15.63 -28.59
CA GLY A 1005 -9.08 14.22 -28.41
C GLY A 1005 -9.80 13.96 -27.09
N ILE A 1006 -9.27 14.47 -25.97
CA ILE A 1006 -9.90 14.34 -24.64
C ILE A 1006 -11.31 14.94 -24.62
N HIS A 1007 -11.54 16.05 -25.34
CA HIS A 1007 -12.86 16.69 -25.41
C HIS A 1007 -13.81 16.01 -26.41
N LEU A 1008 -13.31 15.19 -27.34
CA LEU A 1008 -14.12 14.40 -28.27
C LEU A 1008 -14.48 13.02 -27.72
N VAL A 1009 -13.69 12.43 -26.81
CA VAL A 1009 -13.98 11.12 -26.18
C VAL A 1009 -15.39 11.07 -25.56
N PRO A 1010 -15.90 12.10 -24.86
CA PRO A 1010 -17.27 12.12 -24.35
C PRO A 1010 -18.35 12.10 -25.44
N LEU A 1011 -18.07 12.52 -26.68
CA LEU A 1011 -19.04 12.49 -27.78
C LEU A 1011 -19.24 11.08 -28.35
N VAL A 1012 -18.24 10.20 -28.20
CA VAL A 1012 -18.27 8.79 -28.62
C VAL A 1012 -18.53 7.84 -27.45
N SER A 1013 -18.41 8.31 -26.21
CA SER A 1013 -18.69 7.55 -25.00
C SER A 1013 -20.16 7.64 -24.59
N LYS A 1014 -20.79 6.51 -24.24
CA LYS A 1014 -22.16 6.48 -23.66
C LYS A 1014 -22.21 6.93 -22.19
N ARG A 1015 -21.11 7.42 -21.60
CA ARG A 1015 -21.08 7.92 -20.21
C ARG A 1015 -21.69 9.34 -20.13
N VAL A 1016 -22.55 9.56 -19.13
CA VAL A 1016 -23.10 10.89 -18.81
C VAL A 1016 -21.95 11.80 -18.37
N ASN A 1017 -21.76 12.95 -19.03
CA ASN A 1017 -20.71 13.90 -18.71
C ASN A 1017 -21.29 15.25 -18.28
N ASN A 1018 -20.83 15.79 -17.15
CA ASN A 1018 -21.32 17.04 -16.55
C ASN A 1018 -20.46 18.27 -16.93
N VAL A 1019 -19.77 18.23 -18.07
CA VAL A 1019 -18.84 19.29 -18.50
C VAL A 1019 -19.40 20.02 -19.72
N ASP A 1020 -19.37 21.35 -19.71
CA ASP A 1020 -19.86 22.19 -20.80
C ASP A 1020 -18.91 22.20 -22.01
N MET A 1021 -19.03 21.17 -22.85
CA MET A 1021 -18.21 20.99 -24.05
C MET A 1021 -18.36 22.13 -25.06
N ALA A 1022 -19.57 22.66 -25.23
CA ALA A 1022 -19.81 23.74 -26.17
C ALA A 1022 -19.03 25.01 -25.78
N SER A 1023 -18.96 25.32 -24.48
CA SER A 1023 -18.14 26.43 -23.99
C SER A 1023 -16.64 26.23 -24.18
N HIS A 1024 -16.16 24.99 -23.99
CA HIS A 1024 -14.74 24.67 -24.19
C HIS A 1024 -14.35 24.79 -25.66
N PHE A 1025 -15.10 24.17 -26.57
CA PHE A 1025 -14.84 24.25 -28.01
C PHE A 1025 -14.92 25.69 -28.54
N GLY A 1026 -15.94 26.45 -28.10
CA GLY A 1026 -16.07 27.86 -28.47
C GLY A 1026 -14.87 28.69 -27.97
N GLY A 1027 -14.44 28.47 -26.74
CA GLY A 1027 -13.28 29.12 -26.14
C GLY A 1027 -11.95 28.80 -26.84
N MET A 1028 -11.74 27.51 -27.16
CA MET A 1028 -10.57 27.03 -27.90
C MET A 1028 -10.46 27.67 -29.29
N LEU A 1029 -11.56 27.66 -30.06
CA LEU A 1029 -11.60 28.25 -31.40
C LEU A 1029 -11.33 29.76 -31.33
N ALA A 1030 -11.94 30.46 -30.37
CA ALA A 1030 -11.69 31.87 -30.14
C ALA A 1030 -10.23 32.16 -29.73
N GLY A 1031 -9.61 31.25 -28.97
CA GLY A 1031 -8.20 31.34 -28.59
C GLY A 1031 -7.27 31.31 -29.81
N VAL A 1032 -7.47 30.33 -30.70
CA VAL A 1032 -6.68 30.17 -31.93
C VAL A 1032 -6.86 31.35 -32.89
N LEU A 1033 -8.09 31.80 -33.12
CA LEU A 1033 -8.35 32.94 -34.00
C LEU A 1033 -7.89 34.26 -33.38
N GLY A 1034 -8.13 34.45 -32.09
CA GLY A 1034 -7.78 35.67 -31.36
C GLY A 1034 -6.28 35.91 -31.32
N ILE A 1035 -5.48 34.85 -31.13
CA ILE A 1035 -4.03 34.98 -31.08
C ILE A 1035 -3.43 35.30 -32.45
N ASP A 1036 -3.98 34.76 -33.54
CA ASP A 1036 -3.54 35.06 -34.90
C ASP A 1036 -3.81 36.53 -35.26
N ILE A 1037 -5.00 37.04 -34.92
CA ILE A 1037 -5.37 38.45 -35.08
C ILE A 1037 -4.44 39.35 -34.25
N ALA A 1038 -4.18 38.99 -32.99
CA ALA A 1038 -3.30 39.76 -32.11
C ALA A 1038 -1.87 39.81 -32.67
N ARG A 1039 -1.35 38.71 -33.20
CA ARG A 1039 0.00 38.61 -33.78
C ARG A 1039 0.13 39.47 -35.03
N GLN A 1040 -0.83 39.37 -35.96
CA GLN A 1040 -0.88 40.23 -37.15
C GLN A 1040 -0.89 41.73 -36.79
N TYR A 1041 -1.65 42.10 -35.76
CA TYR A 1041 -1.72 43.48 -35.29
C TYR A 1041 -0.42 43.96 -34.62
N MET A 1042 0.23 43.11 -33.82
CA MET A 1042 1.52 43.42 -33.20
C MET A 1042 2.61 43.62 -34.26
N ASP A 1043 2.67 42.75 -35.27
CA ASP A 1043 3.62 42.85 -36.39
C ASP A 1043 3.41 44.14 -37.18
N TYR A 1044 2.14 44.50 -37.45
CA TYR A 1044 1.79 45.77 -38.10
C TYR A 1044 2.27 46.99 -37.27
N LYS A 1045 2.00 47.00 -35.96
CA LYS A 1045 2.48 48.06 -35.05
C LYS A 1045 4.02 48.12 -34.97
N ALA A 1046 4.70 46.97 -34.97
CA ALA A 1046 6.15 46.90 -34.94
C ALA A 1046 6.77 47.50 -36.21
N ARG A 1047 6.22 47.19 -37.39
CA ARG A 1047 6.62 47.79 -38.68
C ARG A 1047 6.45 49.31 -38.67
N LEU A 1048 5.28 49.81 -38.26
CA LEU A 1048 5.03 51.25 -38.14
C LEU A 1048 5.98 51.95 -37.15
N ARG A 1049 6.36 51.29 -36.05
CA ARG A 1049 7.36 51.82 -35.10
C ARG A 1049 8.76 51.85 -35.73
N ALA A 1050 9.14 50.81 -36.46
CA ALA A 1050 10.41 50.76 -37.17
C ALA A 1050 10.50 51.88 -38.24
N GLU A 1051 9.45 52.08 -39.03
CA GLU A 1051 9.35 53.18 -40.01
C GLU A 1051 9.36 54.56 -39.33
N ARG A 1052 8.70 54.70 -38.17
CA ARG A 1052 8.71 55.95 -37.38
C ARG A 1052 10.08 56.24 -36.75
N LEU A 1053 10.80 55.22 -36.28
CA LEU A 1053 12.17 55.34 -35.77
C LEU A 1053 13.18 55.68 -36.88
N GLN A 1054 12.99 55.12 -38.08
CA GLN A 1054 13.77 55.49 -39.27
C GLN A 1054 13.53 56.93 -39.72
N SER A 1055 12.28 57.41 -39.67
CA SER A 1055 11.93 58.80 -40.04
C SER A 1055 12.24 59.87 -38.98
N THR A 1056 12.50 59.49 -37.72
CA THR A 1056 12.84 60.42 -36.62
C THR A 1056 14.36 60.56 -36.36
N GLY A 1057 15.21 59.89 -37.13
CA GLY A 1057 16.67 60.09 -37.11
C GLY A 1057 17.42 59.58 -35.86
N VAL A 1058 16.74 58.88 -34.93
CA VAL A 1058 17.31 58.47 -33.63
C VAL A 1058 18.29 57.29 -33.75
N VAL A 1059 18.29 56.57 -34.88
CA VAL A 1059 19.08 55.34 -35.09
C VAL A 1059 20.59 55.57 -35.03
N ASN A 1060 21.10 56.76 -35.37
CA ASN A 1060 22.54 57.00 -35.42
C ASN A 1060 23.21 57.17 -34.05
N THR A 1061 22.46 57.40 -32.97
CA THR A 1061 23.05 57.69 -31.63
C THR A 1061 23.26 56.45 -30.76
N VAL A 1062 22.62 55.33 -31.09
CA VAL A 1062 22.64 54.10 -30.26
C VAL A 1062 23.74 53.12 -30.69
N VAL A 1063 24.20 53.22 -31.95
CA VAL A 1063 25.22 52.31 -32.49
C VAL A 1063 26.64 52.64 -31.97
N GLU A 1064 26.96 53.91 -31.70
CA GLU A 1064 28.30 54.31 -31.20
C GLU A 1064 28.62 53.83 -29.77
N LYS A 1065 27.63 53.45 -28.96
CA LYS A 1065 27.87 53.11 -27.54
C LYS A 1065 28.18 51.63 -27.26
N LYS A 1066 28.10 50.75 -28.26
CA LYS A 1066 28.20 49.28 -28.04
C LYS A 1066 29.53 48.65 -28.46
N GLU A 1067 30.47 49.40 -29.04
CA GLU A 1067 31.73 48.85 -29.60
C GLU A 1067 32.97 48.98 -28.69
N ILE A 1068 32.84 49.28 -27.39
CA ILE A 1068 34.02 49.32 -26.50
C ILE A 1068 33.93 48.27 -25.39
N SER A 1069 34.71 47.18 -25.59
CA SER A 1069 35.42 46.33 -24.62
C SER A 1069 34.90 44.90 -24.33
N PRO A 1070 35.59 43.87 -24.88
CA PRO A 1070 35.62 42.49 -24.38
C PRO A 1070 37.04 42.06 -23.95
N THR A 1071 37.28 41.50 -22.74
CA THR A 1071 38.45 40.60 -22.46
C THR A 1071 38.50 39.93 -21.05
N ILE A 1072 38.65 38.57 -21.05
CA ILE A 1072 39.35 37.57 -20.14
C ILE A 1072 38.84 37.44 -18.66
N VAL A 1073 38.72 36.28 -17.96
CA VAL A 1073 39.57 35.06 -17.87
C VAL A 1073 38.82 33.81 -17.35
N ASP A 1074 39.30 32.67 -17.85
CA ASP A 1074 39.17 31.25 -17.50
C ASP A 1074 39.38 30.87 -16.00
N ALA A 1075 38.78 29.78 -15.52
CA ALA A 1075 39.13 29.19 -14.22
C ALA A 1075 38.74 27.70 -14.10
N SER A 1076 39.77 26.86 -13.98
CA SER A 1076 39.76 25.54 -13.35
C SER A 1076 39.81 25.67 -11.83
N LEU A 1077 39.03 24.84 -11.10
CA LEU A 1077 39.39 24.11 -9.87
C LEU A 1077 38.14 23.47 -9.20
N PRO A 1078 38.29 22.33 -8.48
CA PRO A 1078 37.19 21.56 -7.89
C PRO A 1078 37.03 21.73 -6.37
N SER A 1079 35.90 21.19 -5.88
CA SER A 1079 35.62 20.70 -4.52
C SER A 1079 36.03 21.55 -3.31
N SER A 1080 35.10 22.37 -2.83
CA SER A 1080 34.70 22.35 -1.42
C SER A 1080 33.32 23.00 -1.34
N GLN A 1081 32.31 22.13 -1.37
CA GLN A 1081 30.90 22.45 -1.48
C GLN A 1081 30.17 21.48 -0.56
N ARG A 1082 29.57 21.97 0.52
CA ARG A 1082 28.13 22.26 0.57
C ARG A 1082 27.75 22.72 1.97
#